data_AF-A0A5J4WJK6-F1
#
_entry.id   AF-A0A5J4WJK6-F1
#
_cell.length_a   1.000
_cell.length_b   1.000
_cell.length_c   1.000
_cell.angle_alpha   90.00
_cell.angle_beta   90.00
_cell.angle_gamma   90.00
#
_symmetry.space_group_name_H-M   'P 1'
#
loop_
_entity.id
_entity.type
_entity.pdbx_description
1 polymer ?
#
loop_
_entity_poly.entity_id
_entity_poly.type
_entity_poly.pdbx_seq_one_letter_code
_entity_poly.pdbx_strand_id
1 'polypeptide(L)'
;MLLILLLAVIAAFGQSQFLPAQNSSCESSDQFFFESASTSAYKLTNILCIWNVSQKYCNLNLTTKTARNLTLVLERACSDGYDITLDDRTHYESIAINKTSPVIIKGGVYQTGNQMRTIWSVNLSTANTIALKQGNLTLKNIQFEYYKESNTIIYPTGNFLEANHLTHNEQLIITQCIFKGLINISVREIISANGLNKINIIDCYFQDIQIENDSDCTVEFYSFNKGSEVLFENSHFENINQSGSYSMGIIDTTAWTDNQKVTINRCTFERCSLSQDQKQGSFGIISINDGIRTLNYTNSYIITNNKIIDNTGLVTGGIYGRFGCYSKLNFSGNQFLGNNKIRLYDGNDAYLILYEYPLGWTNINIQSKIIQLFEGSTTTLGNTVYFRIYVNFKEIQSGYANIAQKEICKSKAELISDCVCDSSPTSYSLEICLMDKLCKFDLIHQTITDCPCLNTGDPRAGGKCPSYCTAQDFPIAECVCDSNSSIYPQSKCQSEKKCTTSSNSTVPKDSCECTGNNSPSGCKCPTDPALLVGIPKSRCGCRSTEDPRAGNGICPAYCIRGSLTPDCICDSNIAGYSNDQCQKDKSCQYNLKNENKSYCPCLSSADPRSGGECPAYCVKGQTTSNCTCDTNITNFSVTQCEIEKKCIADLVHQTASDCPCLSTEDPRAGNGVCPAYCSGPDIPTSDCICNSNSSIYTPTECQSDKKCTISSNSTVPKDSCTCTGSNYPSGCKCPSDSSQLVGIPKDRCSCRSSSDPRADGICPAYCISKDNLTSDCVCDTNSTSYNIEICLMDKLCTFDLIHQTITDCPCLSSADPRAGGKCASYCAKGNLTSDCVCDSNSTSYSSTVCEIDKKCKFDLINQSKSDCPCLNTGDPRAGEKCPAYCSAKDQPTTDCICDSNSTNYPQSTCNTEKGHCSASSNSTVPKDSCECTGTNSPSGCKCPTDSTLLVGIPKSRCGCRSTEDPRAGNGICPAYCVKGSLTQDCTCDIGSQSYPSTTCLKDKLCIFELISQSKANCPCLMKGDPRAGNVCPSYCISKAELTAECMCELGSSYPQVSCERDKLCIVDLIHQSTSNCPCLAINDPRNESICNQTEQLYPDPTDPIIPDPTETNPETDQEQEGGPKQEGDKDETIKEQQKTTNFIKKQEEID
;
A
#
# COMPACT_ATOMS: atom_id res chain seq x y z
N MET A 1 52.38 -13.07 -53.13
CA MET A 1 52.80 -11.76 -52.59
C MET A 1 51.79 -11.38 -51.52
N LEU A 2 52.13 -11.59 -50.24
CA LEU A 2 51.23 -11.32 -49.11
C LEU A 2 52.07 -11.04 -47.85
N LEU A 3 52.77 -9.91 -47.86
CA LEU A 3 53.55 -9.36 -46.75
C LEU A 3 53.94 -7.90 -47.10
N ILE A 4 54.37 -7.12 -46.10
CA ILE A 4 54.85 -5.72 -46.21
C ILE A 4 53.77 -4.69 -46.56
N LEU A 5 53.09 -4.18 -45.52
CA LEU A 5 52.87 -2.75 -45.27
C LEU A 5 52.30 -2.55 -43.85
N LEU A 6 53.19 -2.66 -42.86
CA LEU A 6 52.89 -2.55 -41.43
C LEU A 6 54.19 -2.13 -40.72
N LEU A 7 54.07 -1.29 -39.67
CA LEU A 7 55.14 -0.66 -38.84
C LEU A 7 55.63 0.74 -39.32
N ALA A 8 55.97 1.57 -38.32
CA ALA A 8 56.09 3.04 -38.33
C ALA A 8 54.73 3.77 -38.49
N VAL A 9 54.38 4.79 -37.69
CA VAL A 9 55.20 5.67 -36.81
C VAL A 9 54.78 5.57 -35.34
N ILE A 10 55.76 5.65 -34.41
CA ILE A 10 55.58 5.93 -32.99
C ILE A 10 56.61 7.02 -32.59
N ALA A 11 56.24 7.84 -31.59
CA ALA A 11 57.05 8.85 -30.89
C ALA A 11 57.42 10.16 -31.62
N ALA A 12 56.69 11.23 -31.29
CA ALA A 12 57.20 12.62 -31.18
C ALA A 12 56.20 13.50 -30.40
N PHE A 13 56.63 14.05 -29.24
CA PHE A 13 56.13 15.21 -28.46
C PHE A 13 54.66 15.70 -28.57
N GLY A 14 53.93 16.07 -27.51
CA GLY A 14 54.26 16.14 -26.07
C GLY A 14 54.51 17.56 -25.54
N GLN A 15 53.43 18.32 -25.24
CA GLN A 15 53.37 19.35 -24.18
C GLN A 15 51.96 19.99 -24.08
N SER A 16 51.35 19.96 -22.90
CA SER A 16 50.38 20.95 -22.41
C SER A 16 50.52 21.05 -20.88
N GLN A 17 50.18 22.20 -20.29
CA GLN A 17 50.64 22.58 -18.95
C GLN A 17 49.62 22.26 -17.85
N PHE A 18 50.09 21.77 -16.70
CA PHE A 18 49.34 21.65 -15.45
C PHE A 18 49.59 22.87 -14.55
N LEU A 19 48.58 23.24 -13.74
CA LEU A 19 48.63 23.77 -12.36
C LEU A 19 47.24 24.39 -12.00
N PRO A 20 46.75 24.37 -10.74
CA PRO A 20 47.01 23.43 -9.64
C PRO A 20 45.73 22.84 -8.98
N ALA A 21 45.96 21.77 -8.21
CA ALA A 21 45.01 20.93 -7.49
C ALA A 21 44.13 21.57 -6.38
N GLN A 22 43.16 20.78 -5.89
CA GLN A 22 42.98 20.60 -4.44
C GLN A 22 43.02 19.10 -4.05
N ASN A 23 43.30 18.85 -2.77
CA ASN A 23 43.90 17.61 -2.27
C ASN A 23 42.99 16.37 -2.21
N SER A 24 43.56 15.21 -2.54
CA SER A 24 43.38 13.99 -1.74
C SER A 24 44.70 13.20 -1.73
N SER A 25 45.12 12.70 -0.56
CA SER A 25 46.43 12.09 -0.35
C SER A 25 46.35 10.56 -0.38
N CYS A 26 46.62 9.96 -1.55
CA CYS A 26 46.92 8.54 -1.66
C CYS A 26 48.46 8.38 -1.75
N GLU A 27 49.12 8.04 -0.64
CA GLU A 27 50.55 7.67 -0.67
C GLU A 27 50.75 6.30 -1.36
N SER A 28 51.91 6.11 -2.00
CA SER A 28 52.16 4.96 -2.89
C SER A 28 53.10 3.91 -2.29
N SER A 29 52.53 2.79 -1.84
CA SER A 29 53.19 1.50 -1.58
C SER A 29 52.15 0.41 -1.89
N ASP A 30 52.29 -0.47 -2.89
CA ASP A 30 53.41 -1.40 -3.10
C ASP A 30 53.61 -1.80 -4.57
N GLN A 31 54.59 -2.68 -4.82
CA GLN A 31 55.06 -3.08 -6.15
C GLN A 31 54.16 -4.10 -6.84
N PHE A 32 54.02 -3.97 -8.17
CA PHE A 32 53.36 -4.97 -9.02
C PHE A 32 54.12 -6.31 -8.99
N PHE A 33 53.46 -7.36 -8.52
CA PHE A 33 53.80 -8.75 -8.86
C PHE A 33 52.65 -9.37 -9.67
N PHE A 34 52.97 -9.85 -10.87
CA PHE A 34 52.10 -10.74 -11.64
C PHE A 34 52.43 -12.19 -11.26
N GLU A 35 51.52 -12.87 -10.57
CA GLU A 35 51.50 -14.34 -10.53
C GLU A 35 50.47 -14.87 -11.53
N SER A 36 50.87 -15.85 -12.32
CA SER A 36 50.02 -16.53 -13.29
C SER A 36 49.17 -17.59 -12.60
N ALA A 37 47.86 -17.37 -12.54
CA ALA A 37 46.90 -18.31 -11.96
C ALA A 37 46.87 -19.63 -12.74
N SER A 38 47.66 -20.61 -12.29
CA SER A 38 47.59 -21.99 -12.77
C SER A 38 46.40 -22.73 -12.15
N THR A 39 45.86 -23.69 -12.89
CA THR A 39 44.62 -24.39 -12.52
C THR A 39 44.80 -25.33 -11.33
N SER A 40 44.09 -25.08 -10.22
CA SER A 40 43.69 -26.12 -9.27
C SER A 40 42.29 -25.83 -8.73
N ALA A 41 41.49 -26.89 -8.53
CA ALA A 41 40.09 -26.76 -8.17
C ALA A 41 39.90 -26.78 -6.64
N TYR A 42 39.52 -25.64 -6.06
CA TYR A 42 38.99 -25.56 -4.70
C TYR A 42 37.60 -24.91 -4.72
N LYS A 43 36.63 -25.57 -4.08
CA LYS A 43 35.29 -25.00 -3.86
C LYS A 43 35.38 -23.87 -2.82
N LEU A 44 35.07 -22.65 -3.21
CA LEU A 44 34.65 -21.59 -2.29
C LEU A 44 33.33 -20.97 -2.75
N THR A 45 32.32 -21.12 -1.89
CA THR A 45 31.15 -20.24 -1.66
C THR A 45 30.67 -19.33 -2.81
N ASN A 46 29.46 -19.62 -3.31
CA ASN A 46 28.63 -18.70 -4.11
C ASN A 46 28.44 -17.38 -3.35
N ILE A 47 28.98 -16.26 -3.85
CA ILE A 47 28.85 -14.93 -3.25
C ILE A 47 28.83 -13.88 -4.36
N LEU A 48 27.76 -13.08 -4.39
CA LEU A 48 27.59 -11.94 -5.31
C LEU A 48 28.71 -10.89 -5.09
N CYS A 49 29.23 -10.29 -6.17
CA CYS A 49 30.22 -9.22 -6.04
C CYS A 49 29.57 -7.91 -5.60
N ILE A 50 29.37 -7.76 -4.28
CA ILE A 50 28.96 -6.51 -3.66
C ILE A 50 30.16 -5.53 -3.64
N TRP A 51 29.93 -4.29 -4.08
CA TRP A 51 30.95 -3.22 -4.13
C TRP A 51 30.35 -1.84 -3.79
N ASN A 52 31.12 -0.99 -3.14
CA ASN A 52 30.82 0.44 -3.01
C ASN A 52 31.80 1.28 -3.84
N VAL A 53 31.28 2.20 -4.63
CA VAL A 53 32.02 3.07 -5.55
C VAL A 53 31.90 4.52 -5.10
N SER A 54 33.03 5.22 -5.03
CA SER A 54 33.09 6.66 -4.82
C SER A 54 34.48 7.21 -5.09
N GLN A 55 34.53 8.44 -5.59
CA GLN A 55 35.77 9.19 -5.86
C GLN A 55 36.63 9.42 -4.61
N LYS A 56 36.07 9.24 -3.40
CA LYS A 56 36.80 9.30 -2.10
C LYS A 56 37.76 8.13 -1.89
N TYR A 57 37.62 7.02 -2.64
CA TYR A 57 38.43 5.82 -2.47
C TYR A 57 39.70 5.84 -3.34
N CYS A 58 40.84 5.46 -2.76
CA CYS A 58 42.08 5.24 -3.51
C CYS A 58 42.01 3.89 -4.26
N ASN A 59 41.91 3.94 -5.59
CA ASN A 59 41.96 2.79 -6.50
C ASN A 59 40.93 1.68 -6.19
N LEU A 60 41.34 0.41 -6.11
CA LEU A 60 40.49 -0.76 -5.90
C LEU A 60 40.96 -1.52 -4.65
N ASN A 61 40.10 -1.69 -3.65
CA ASN A 61 40.42 -2.44 -2.43
C ASN A 61 39.56 -3.71 -2.33
N LEU A 62 40.22 -4.86 -2.51
CA LEU A 62 39.60 -6.19 -2.49
C LEU A 62 39.08 -6.62 -1.11
N THR A 63 39.60 -6.03 -0.03
CA THR A 63 39.28 -6.36 1.37
C THR A 63 38.06 -5.61 1.85
N THR A 64 37.99 -4.29 1.63
CA THR A 64 36.85 -3.44 2.00
C THR A 64 35.72 -3.43 0.98
N LYS A 65 35.92 -4.04 -0.20
CA LYS A 65 34.99 -3.99 -1.35
C LYS A 65 34.68 -2.57 -1.80
N THR A 66 35.69 -1.69 -1.79
CA THR A 66 35.56 -0.29 -2.22
C THR A 66 36.39 0.00 -3.46
N ALA A 67 35.87 0.83 -4.37
CA ALA A 67 36.52 1.20 -5.62
C ALA A 67 36.33 2.68 -5.96
N ARG A 68 37.31 3.28 -6.66
CA ARG A 68 37.25 4.69 -7.07
C ARG A 68 36.20 4.98 -8.15
N ASN A 69 35.92 4.00 -9.01
CA ASN A 69 35.01 4.10 -10.15
C ASN A 69 34.42 2.72 -10.51
N LEU A 70 33.40 2.68 -11.37
CA LEU A 70 32.75 1.47 -11.85
C LEU A 70 33.68 0.64 -12.74
N THR A 71 34.50 1.31 -13.55
CA THR A 71 35.46 0.66 -14.46
C THR A 71 36.35 -0.35 -13.73
N LEU A 72 36.95 0.02 -12.59
CA LEU A 72 37.82 -0.87 -11.80
C LEU A 72 37.08 -2.09 -11.22
N VAL A 73 35.77 -1.96 -10.94
CA VAL A 73 34.91 -3.08 -10.49
C VAL A 73 34.57 -3.99 -11.67
N LEU A 74 34.14 -3.40 -12.79
CA LEU A 74 33.70 -4.11 -13.99
C LEU A 74 34.86 -4.69 -14.80
N GLU A 75 36.11 -4.34 -14.54
CA GLU A 75 37.28 -5.10 -15.03
C GLU A 75 37.41 -6.48 -14.37
N ARG A 76 36.86 -6.70 -13.18
CA ARG A 76 36.99 -7.97 -12.45
C ARG A 76 36.10 -9.06 -13.07
N ALA A 77 36.41 -10.31 -12.74
CA ALA A 77 35.54 -11.45 -13.01
C ALA A 77 34.73 -11.80 -11.76
N CYS A 78 33.41 -11.88 -11.90
CA CYS A 78 32.46 -12.28 -10.86
C CYS A 78 31.45 -13.22 -11.52
N SER A 79 31.36 -14.47 -11.04
CA SER A 79 30.47 -15.49 -11.64
C SER A 79 29.00 -15.15 -11.46
N ASP A 80 28.63 -14.83 -10.22
CA ASP A 80 27.23 -14.81 -9.77
C ASP A 80 26.54 -13.45 -10.03
N GLY A 81 27.30 -12.45 -10.49
CA GLY A 81 26.85 -11.09 -10.76
C GLY A 81 27.53 -10.03 -9.88
N TYR A 82 27.10 -8.78 -10.06
CA TYR A 82 27.63 -7.58 -9.38
C TYR A 82 26.48 -6.80 -8.74
N ASP A 83 26.68 -6.29 -7.52
CA ASP A 83 25.77 -5.36 -6.85
C ASP A 83 26.57 -4.15 -6.36
N ILE A 84 26.40 -3.00 -7.04
CA ILE A 84 27.29 -1.87 -6.91
C ILE A 84 26.54 -0.64 -6.37
N THR A 85 26.93 -0.17 -5.19
CA THR A 85 26.46 1.07 -4.58
C THR A 85 27.31 2.25 -5.06
N LEU A 86 26.69 3.35 -5.48
CA LEU A 86 27.36 4.63 -5.69
C LEU A 86 27.19 5.49 -4.42
N ASP A 87 28.25 5.68 -3.64
CA ASP A 87 28.17 6.43 -2.37
C ASP A 87 28.20 7.96 -2.57
N ASP A 88 28.59 8.44 -3.76
CA ASP A 88 28.71 9.87 -4.05
C ASP A 88 27.35 10.54 -4.27
N ARG A 89 27.25 11.82 -3.90
CA ARG A 89 26.11 12.68 -4.27
C ARG A 89 26.05 12.94 -5.78
N THR A 90 27.20 13.03 -6.42
CA THR A 90 27.33 13.22 -7.86
C THR A 90 28.46 12.33 -8.38
N HIS A 91 28.12 11.35 -9.20
CA HIS A 91 29.04 10.43 -9.86
C HIS A 91 29.29 10.87 -11.30
N TYR A 92 30.56 11.02 -11.69
CA TYR A 92 30.99 11.39 -13.03
C TYR A 92 31.75 10.24 -13.69
N GLU A 93 31.07 9.46 -14.52
CA GLU A 93 31.66 8.33 -15.27
C GLU A 93 30.78 7.94 -16.47
N SER A 94 31.38 7.76 -17.65
CA SER A 94 30.76 7.05 -18.77
C SER A 94 31.22 5.60 -18.73
N ILE A 95 30.30 4.64 -18.82
CA ILE A 95 30.60 3.21 -18.65
C ILE A 95 30.02 2.35 -19.77
N ALA A 96 30.84 1.43 -20.29
CA ALA A 96 30.41 0.39 -21.22
C ALA A 96 30.25 -0.94 -20.47
N ILE A 97 29.02 -1.44 -20.38
CA ILE A 97 28.69 -2.67 -19.66
C ILE A 97 28.66 -3.84 -20.66
N ASN A 98 29.66 -4.71 -20.57
CA ASN A 98 29.83 -5.89 -21.40
C ASN A 98 30.10 -7.10 -20.49
N LYS A 99 29.03 -7.71 -19.97
CA LYS A 99 29.07 -8.79 -18.97
C LYS A 99 27.98 -9.82 -19.21
N THR A 100 28.33 -11.09 -19.13
CA THR A 100 27.34 -12.19 -19.16
C THR A 100 26.61 -12.36 -17.82
N SER A 101 27.31 -12.14 -16.70
CA SER A 101 26.71 -12.16 -15.35
C SER A 101 25.94 -10.86 -15.06
N PRO A 102 24.81 -10.90 -14.31
CA PRO A 102 23.98 -9.73 -14.04
C PRO A 102 24.71 -8.59 -13.33
N VAL A 103 24.37 -7.34 -13.67
CA VAL A 103 24.92 -6.12 -13.04
C VAL A 103 23.78 -5.31 -12.43
N ILE A 104 23.88 -5.00 -11.14
CA ILE A 104 22.99 -4.08 -10.42
C ILE A 104 23.82 -2.84 -10.03
N ILE A 105 23.32 -1.64 -10.32
CA ILE A 105 23.93 -0.36 -9.89
C ILE A 105 22.87 0.49 -9.21
N LYS A 106 23.16 0.97 -7.99
CA LYS A 106 22.21 1.71 -7.15
C LYS A 106 22.82 2.97 -6.53
N GLY A 107 22.05 4.06 -6.50
CA GLY A 107 22.43 5.28 -5.77
C GLY A 107 22.33 5.07 -4.25
N GLY A 108 23.43 5.30 -3.53
CA GLY A 108 23.57 5.01 -2.10
C GLY A 108 23.28 6.17 -1.16
N VAL A 109 23.04 7.39 -1.69
CA VAL A 109 22.71 8.56 -0.88
C VAL A 109 21.23 8.55 -0.49
N TYR A 110 20.97 8.66 0.81
CA TYR A 110 19.64 8.81 1.42
C TYR A 110 19.70 9.80 2.59
N GLN A 111 18.62 10.56 2.83
CA GLN A 111 18.39 11.31 4.07
C GLN A 111 16.89 11.30 4.43
N THR A 112 16.60 11.47 5.73
CA THR A 112 15.24 11.59 6.28
C THR A 112 14.50 12.78 5.67
N GLY A 113 13.30 12.54 5.15
CA GLY A 113 12.47 13.56 4.48
C GLY A 113 12.28 13.33 2.96
N ASN A 114 12.90 12.30 2.38
CA ASN A 114 12.94 12.03 0.93
C ASN A 114 13.76 13.07 0.13
N GLN A 115 14.02 12.79 -1.15
CA GLN A 115 14.70 13.69 -2.11
C GLN A 115 16.20 14.02 -1.87
N MET A 116 17.02 13.01 -1.59
CA MET A 116 18.35 12.95 -2.23
C MET A 116 18.54 11.58 -2.87
N ARG A 117 19.15 11.57 -4.06
CA ARG A 117 19.56 10.40 -4.84
C ARG A 117 20.97 10.67 -5.36
N THR A 118 21.71 9.63 -5.77
CA THR A 118 22.97 9.86 -6.48
C THR A 118 22.68 10.43 -7.86
N ILE A 119 23.18 11.64 -8.13
CA ILE A 119 23.18 12.22 -9.47
C ILE A 119 24.26 11.50 -10.27
N TRP A 120 23.95 10.97 -11.44
CA TRP A 120 24.93 10.38 -12.36
C TRP A 120 24.96 11.24 -13.63
N SER A 121 26.14 11.77 -13.93
CA SER A 121 26.40 12.61 -15.10
C SER A 121 27.73 12.21 -15.76
N VAL A 122 28.12 12.87 -16.85
CA VAL A 122 29.47 12.76 -17.42
C VAL A 122 29.97 14.15 -17.76
N ASN A 123 31.15 14.52 -17.29
CA ASN A 123 31.79 15.83 -17.53
C ASN A 123 32.84 15.79 -18.66
N LEU A 124 32.73 14.83 -19.58
CA LEU A 124 33.63 14.59 -20.70
C LEU A 124 32.83 14.31 -21.97
N SER A 125 33.44 14.54 -23.13
CA SER A 125 32.83 14.36 -24.46
C SER A 125 32.61 12.90 -24.88
N THR A 126 31.75 12.18 -24.15
CA THR A 126 31.33 10.80 -24.46
C THR A 126 29.92 10.77 -25.04
N ALA A 127 29.67 9.79 -25.92
CA ALA A 127 28.37 9.63 -26.57
C ALA A 127 27.26 9.24 -25.59
N ASN A 128 27.55 8.48 -24.53
CA ASN A 128 26.55 7.99 -23.58
C ASN A 128 27.01 8.10 -22.13
N THR A 129 26.09 8.05 -21.16
CA THR A 129 26.43 7.80 -19.74
C THR A 129 26.61 6.31 -19.48
N ILE A 130 25.69 5.48 -19.97
CA ILE A 130 25.76 4.01 -19.88
C ILE A 130 25.50 3.40 -21.26
N ALA A 131 26.41 2.57 -21.73
CA ALA A 131 26.24 1.77 -22.95
C ALA A 131 26.27 0.27 -22.62
N LEU A 132 25.10 -0.37 -22.64
CA LEU A 132 24.94 -1.82 -22.44
C LEU A 132 25.24 -2.54 -23.77
N LYS A 133 26.37 -3.24 -23.82
CA LYS A 133 26.84 -4.00 -25.00
C LYS A 133 26.67 -5.52 -24.86
N GLN A 134 26.55 -6.02 -23.63
CA GLN A 134 26.07 -7.36 -23.32
C GLN A 134 25.65 -7.44 -21.84
N GLY A 135 24.55 -8.14 -21.55
CA GLY A 135 24.19 -8.55 -20.20
C GLY A 135 22.79 -8.17 -19.74
N ASN A 136 22.51 -8.50 -18.47
CA ASN A 136 21.33 -8.02 -17.76
C ASN A 136 21.74 -6.88 -16.83
N LEU A 137 21.13 -5.71 -16.98
CA LEU A 137 21.41 -4.50 -16.20
C LEU A 137 20.19 -4.10 -15.36
N THR A 138 20.41 -3.84 -14.07
CA THR A 138 19.44 -3.20 -13.18
C THR A 138 19.98 -1.88 -12.66
N LEU A 139 19.21 -0.80 -12.80
CA LEU A 139 19.51 0.53 -12.28
C LEU A 139 18.48 0.91 -11.22
N LYS A 140 18.93 1.47 -10.09
CA LYS A 140 18.04 1.85 -8.98
C LYS A 140 18.42 3.18 -8.32
N ASN A 141 17.44 4.02 -8.01
CA ASN A 141 17.61 5.23 -7.18
C ASN A 141 18.71 6.20 -7.70
N ILE A 142 18.78 6.41 -9.01
CA ILE A 142 19.74 7.28 -9.68
C ILE A 142 19.01 8.45 -10.36
N GLN A 143 19.60 9.64 -10.33
CA GLN A 143 19.12 10.82 -11.06
C GLN A 143 20.10 11.14 -12.19
N PHE A 144 19.69 10.96 -13.45
CA PHE A 144 20.51 11.28 -14.61
C PHE A 144 20.33 12.77 -14.98
N GLU A 145 21.44 13.50 -15.02
CA GLU A 145 21.48 14.92 -15.41
C GLU A 145 22.61 15.17 -16.43
N TYR A 146 22.34 16.03 -17.42
CA TYR A 146 23.34 16.49 -18.37
C TYR A 146 24.33 17.46 -17.71
N TYR A 147 25.63 17.21 -17.88
CA TYR A 147 26.65 18.20 -17.54
C TYR A 147 26.67 19.28 -18.63
N LYS A 148 26.42 20.52 -18.23
CA LYS A 148 26.32 21.66 -19.14
C LYS A 148 27.51 22.60 -18.93
N GLU A 149 28.49 22.54 -19.82
CA GLU A 149 29.61 23.50 -19.83
C GLU A 149 29.19 24.82 -20.50
N SER A 150 28.33 24.76 -21.52
CA SER A 150 27.72 25.93 -22.15
C SER A 150 26.38 25.57 -22.81
N ASN A 151 25.72 26.53 -23.47
CA ASN A 151 24.51 26.23 -24.27
C ASN A 151 24.80 25.37 -25.53
N THR A 152 26.06 25.18 -25.92
CA THR A 152 26.47 24.39 -27.09
C THR A 152 27.38 23.21 -26.76
N ILE A 153 27.79 23.06 -25.49
CA ILE A 153 28.63 21.97 -25.01
C ILE A 153 27.93 21.33 -23.81
N ILE A 154 27.38 20.14 -24.06
CA ILE A 154 26.48 19.38 -23.20
C ILE A 154 26.94 17.92 -23.24
N TYR A 155 27.07 17.27 -22.09
CA TYR A 155 27.56 15.90 -21.95
C TYR A 155 26.58 15.02 -21.13
N PRO A 156 26.30 13.77 -21.53
CA PRO A 156 26.79 13.10 -22.75
C PRO A 156 26.29 13.80 -24.03
N THR A 157 27.03 13.62 -25.14
CA THR A 157 26.67 14.23 -26.44
C THR A 157 25.55 13.49 -27.16
N GLY A 158 25.19 12.29 -26.66
CA GLY A 158 24.05 11.48 -27.02
C GLY A 158 23.23 11.14 -25.79
N ASN A 159 22.97 9.85 -25.60
CA ASN A 159 21.89 9.37 -24.75
C ASN A 159 22.36 9.05 -23.33
N PHE A 160 21.51 9.16 -22.31
CA PHE A 160 21.89 8.67 -20.98
C PHE A 160 22.08 7.14 -21.01
N LEU A 161 21.15 6.41 -21.61
CA LEU A 161 21.27 4.98 -21.85
C LEU A 161 21.23 4.62 -23.33
N GLU A 162 22.08 3.66 -23.70
CA GLU A 162 22.05 2.96 -24.98
C GLU A 162 22.20 1.45 -24.73
N ALA A 163 21.30 0.64 -25.28
CA ALA A 163 21.30 -0.82 -25.20
C ALA A 163 21.01 -1.43 -26.58
N ASN A 164 21.78 -0.99 -27.58
CA ASN A 164 21.51 -1.23 -29.01
C ASN A 164 22.39 -2.34 -29.61
N HIS A 165 21.86 -3.03 -30.62
CA HIS A 165 22.51 -4.14 -31.37
C HIS A 165 22.78 -5.41 -30.55
N LEU A 166 21.96 -5.66 -29.53
CA LEU A 166 22.02 -6.89 -28.72
C LEU A 166 21.40 -8.08 -29.47
N THR A 167 21.97 -9.28 -29.30
CA THR A 167 21.67 -10.47 -30.12
C THR A 167 21.25 -11.71 -29.32
N HIS A 168 20.95 -11.57 -28.02
CA HIS A 168 20.52 -12.65 -27.16
C HIS A 168 19.30 -12.22 -26.31
N ASN A 169 19.14 -12.82 -25.14
CA ASN A 169 18.02 -12.57 -24.23
C ASN A 169 18.34 -11.49 -23.17
N GLU A 170 19.13 -10.47 -23.51
CA GLU A 170 19.51 -9.37 -22.63
C GLU A 170 18.29 -8.59 -22.08
N GLN A 171 18.44 -8.03 -20.87
CA GLN A 171 17.39 -7.35 -20.12
C GLN A 171 17.85 -6.05 -19.48
N LEU A 172 17.00 -5.03 -19.50
CA LEU A 172 17.21 -3.74 -18.84
C LEU A 172 16.08 -3.47 -17.85
N ILE A 173 16.42 -3.22 -16.59
CA ILE A 173 15.48 -2.92 -15.51
C ILE A 173 15.88 -1.58 -14.88
N ILE A 174 14.96 -0.62 -14.84
CA ILE A 174 15.18 0.72 -14.31
C ILE A 174 14.10 0.98 -13.26
N THR A 175 14.52 1.30 -12.04
CA THR A 175 13.62 1.45 -10.88
C THR A 175 13.91 2.72 -10.10
N GLN A 176 12.88 3.51 -9.78
CA GLN A 176 13.01 4.66 -8.87
C GLN A 176 14.04 5.71 -9.35
N CYS A 177 14.25 5.82 -10.66
CA CYS A 177 15.21 6.76 -11.27
C CYS A 177 14.53 8.07 -11.70
N ILE A 178 15.33 9.13 -11.86
CA ILE A 178 14.91 10.37 -12.51
C ILE A 178 15.76 10.56 -13.77
N PHE A 179 15.12 10.98 -14.86
CA PHE A 179 15.78 11.42 -16.08
C PHE A 179 15.38 12.87 -16.33
N LYS A 180 16.35 13.78 -16.23
CA LYS A 180 16.11 15.21 -16.32
C LYS A 180 16.83 15.81 -17.52
N GLY A 181 16.05 16.44 -18.38
CA GLY A 181 16.55 17.15 -19.56
C GLY A 181 17.11 18.54 -19.24
N LEU A 182 17.07 19.41 -20.23
CA LEU A 182 17.49 20.81 -20.12
C LEU A 182 16.41 21.72 -20.71
N ILE A 183 15.77 22.53 -19.86
CA ILE A 183 14.73 23.49 -20.27
C ILE A 183 15.30 24.45 -21.34
N ASN A 184 14.56 24.63 -22.44
CA ASN A 184 14.91 25.47 -23.58
C ASN A 184 16.19 25.04 -24.34
N ILE A 185 16.63 23.78 -24.20
CA ILE A 185 17.83 23.26 -24.85
C ILE A 185 17.57 21.86 -25.40
N SER A 186 17.68 21.74 -26.73
CA SER A 186 17.58 20.47 -27.45
C SER A 186 18.66 19.48 -26.98
N VAL A 187 18.22 18.30 -26.53
CA VAL A 187 19.06 17.15 -26.20
C VAL A 187 18.77 15.98 -27.17
N ARG A 188 19.60 14.94 -27.08
CA ARG A 188 19.40 13.67 -27.76
C ARG A 188 18.41 12.78 -26.99
N GLU A 189 18.10 11.63 -27.57
CA GLU A 189 17.26 10.60 -26.96
C GLU A 189 17.72 10.22 -25.53
N ILE A 190 16.78 9.96 -24.62
CA ILE A 190 17.11 9.72 -23.21
C ILE A 190 17.51 8.24 -23.00
N ILE A 191 16.75 7.30 -23.57
CA ILE A 191 16.97 5.86 -23.47
C ILE A 191 16.73 5.18 -24.82
N SER A 192 17.78 4.63 -25.44
CA SER A 192 17.67 3.76 -26.63
C SER A 192 17.85 2.30 -26.23
N ALA A 193 16.90 1.43 -26.58
CA ALA A 193 16.76 0.11 -25.98
C ALA A 193 16.61 -1.05 -26.99
N ASN A 194 17.32 -0.98 -28.11
CA ASN A 194 16.97 -1.74 -29.32
C ASN A 194 17.64 -3.11 -29.44
N GLY A 195 16.81 -4.15 -29.49
CA GLY A 195 17.21 -5.57 -29.56
C GLY A 195 17.10 -6.33 -28.23
N LEU A 196 16.83 -5.65 -27.11
CA LEU A 196 16.59 -6.28 -25.82
C LEU A 196 15.42 -7.28 -25.86
N ASN A 197 15.49 -8.34 -25.05
CA ASN A 197 14.34 -9.21 -24.82
C ASN A 197 13.40 -8.69 -23.72
N LYS A 198 13.89 -7.83 -22.81
CA LYS A 198 13.05 -7.20 -21.80
C LYS A 198 13.50 -5.79 -21.44
N ILE A 199 12.55 -4.86 -21.37
CA ILE A 199 12.73 -3.56 -20.69
C ILE A 199 11.64 -3.34 -19.64
N ASN A 200 12.04 -2.99 -18.42
CA ASN A 200 11.16 -2.57 -17.34
C ASN A 200 11.56 -1.17 -16.86
N ILE A 201 10.62 -0.24 -16.83
CA ILE A 201 10.76 1.12 -16.27
C ILE A 201 9.66 1.31 -15.23
N ILE A 202 10.04 1.39 -13.95
CA ILE A 202 9.14 1.29 -12.79
C ILE A 202 9.44 2.41 -11.79
N ASP A 203 8.42 3.08 -11.27
CA ASP A 203 8.54 4.22 -10.32
C ASP A 203 9.47 5.35 -10.82
N CYS A 204 9.61 5.54 -12.13
CA CYS A 204 10.57 6.48 -12.73
C CYS A 204 9.92 7.83 -13.08
N TYR A 205 10.72 8.89 -13.10
CA TYR A 205 10.29 10.25 -13.45
C TYR A 205 11.10 10.79 -14.64
N PHE A 206 10.43 11.33 -15.65
CA PHE A 206 11.02 11.95 -16.83
C PHE A 206 10.53 13.40 -16.89
N GLN A 207 11.43 14.38 -16.85
CA GLN A 207 11.05 15.80 -16.78
C GLN A 207 11.99 16.72 -17.56
N ASP A 208 11.46 17.87 -17.98
CA ASP A 208 12.21 19.00 -18.54
C ASP A 208 12.98 18.65 -19.84
N ILE A 209 12.43 17.76 -20.66
CA ILE A 209 13.09 17.19 -21.85
C ILE A 209 12.64 17.91 -23.13
N GLN A 210 13.60 18.40 -23.91
CA GLN A 210 13.36 19.02 -25.21
C GLN A 210 14.19 18.30 -26.29
N ILE A 211 13.55 17.80 -27.35
CA ILE A 211 14.21 17.02 -28.42
C ILE A 211 13.79 17.56 -29.78
N GLU A 212 14.69 18.26 -30.45
CA GLU A 212 14.41 18.88 -31.76
C GLU A 212 14.94 18.06 -32.94
N ASN A 213 15.57 16.91 -32.68
CA ASN A 213 16.19 16.11 -33.74
C ASN A 213 15.18 15.23 -34.50
N ASP A 214 15.39 15.08 -35.80
CA ASP A 214 14.49 14.38 -36.71
C ASP A 214 14.24 12.92 -36.36
N SER A 215 15.23 12.22 -35.78
CA SER A 215 15.22 10.78 -35.53
C SER A 215 14.94 10.36 -34.08
N ASP A 216 14.88 11.31 -33.15
CA ASP A 216 15.10 11.03 -31.73
C ASP A 216 13.81 11.12 -30.91
N CYS A 217 13.71 10.32 -29.85
CA CYS A 217 12.55 10.28 -28.97
C CYS A 217 12.94 10.21 -27.49
N THR A 218 11.99 10.19 -26.56
CA THR A 218 12.35 10.10 -25.14
C THR A 218 12.80 8.67 -24.78
N VAL A 219 12.01 7.65 -25.14
CA VAL A 219 12.37 6.24 -24.97
C VAL A 219 12.01 5.44 -26.23
N GLU A 220 13.01 4.99 -26.99
CA GLU A 220 12.80 4.06 -28.12
C GLU A 220 12.96 2.62 -27.65
N PHE A 221 12.02 1.76 -28.05
CA PHE A 221 12.19 0.31 -27.96
C PHE A 221 11.66 -0.40 -29.20
N TYR A 222 12.51 -1.17 -29.87
CA TYR A 222 12.06 -2.28 -30.70
C TYR A 222 12.87 -3.54 -30.45
N SER A 223 12.22 -4.69 -30.62
CA SER A 223 12.85 -6.00 -30.41
C SER A 223 12.51 -6.98 -31.52
N PHE A 224 13.54 -7.69 -31.98
CA PHE A 224 13.45 -8.79 -32.93
C PHE A 224 13.37 -10.16 -32.24
N ASN A 225 13.19 -10.20 -30.91
CA ASN A 225 13.11 -11.43 -30.12
C ASN A 225 11.65 -11.83 -29.86
N LYS A 226 11.32 -13.10 -30.16
CA LYS A 226 10.00 -13.70 -29.91
C LYS A 226 9.71 -13.75 -28.41
N GLY A 227 8.55 -13.22 -28.00
CA GLY A 227 8.15 -13.18 -26.59
C GLY A 227 8.75 -12.04 -25.77
N SER A 228 9.36 -11.02 -26.39
CA SER A 228 9.95 -9.88 -25.67
C SER A 228 8.92 -9.06 -24.90
N GLU A 229 9.30 -8.54 -23.74
CA GLU A 229 8.41 -7.78 -22.84
C GLU A 229 8.86 -6.31 -22.64
N VAL A 230 7.92 -5.39 -22.79
CA VAL A 230 8.04 -3.96 -22.45
C VAL A 230 7.08 -3.68 -21.30
N LEU A 231 7.59 -3.12 -20.20
CA LEU A 231 6.80 -2.69 -19.05
C LEU A 231 7.17 -1.27 -18.64
N PHE A 232 6.22 -0.34 -18.76
CA PHE A 232 6.20 0.92 -18.03
C PHE A 232 5.16 0.81 -16.92
N GLU A 233 5.57 1.03 -15.68
CA GLU A 233 4.71 0.88 -14.50
C GLU A 233 4.89 2.06 -13.55
N ASN A 234 3.78 2.67 -13.09
CA ASN A 234 3.77 3.71 -12.06
C ASN A 234 4.77 4.86 -12.28
N SER A 235 5.02 5.22 -13.55
CA SER A 235 6.06 6.18 -13.95
C SER A 235 5.46 7.47 -14.51
N HIS A 236 6.14 8.60 -14.35
CA HIS A 236 5.64 9.93 -14.66
C HIS A 236 6.48 10.61 -15.75
N PHE A 237 5.82 11.28 -16.69
CA PHE A 237 6.41 12.02 -17.81
C PHE A 237 5.82 13.44 -17.85
N GLU A 238 6.66 14.46 -17.65
CA GLU A 238 6.23 15.85 -17.45
C GLU A 238 7.04 16.82 -18.32
N ASN A 239 6.39 17.87 -18.86
CA ASN A 239 7.07 18.98 -19.54
C ASN A 239 8.00 18.55 -20.69
N ILE A 240 7.61 17.51 -21.45
CA ILE A 240 8.41 16.96 -22.54
C ILE A 240 7.95 17.56 -23.87
N ASN A 241 8.86 18.12 -24.67
CA ASN A 241 8.56 18.72 -25.97
C ASN A 241 9.46 18.15 -27.07
N GLN A 242 8.87 17.56 -28.11
CA GLN A 242 9.59 16.97 -29.24
C GLN A 242 9.17 17.66 -30.55
N SER A 243 10.12 18.03 -31.41
CA SER A 243 9.82 18.84 -32.61
C SER A 243 10.51 18.45 -33.91
N GLY A 244 11.22 17.32 -33.94
CA GLY A 244 11.88 16.81 -35.14
C GLY A 244 10.92 16.37 -36.26
N SER A 245 11.41 16.34 -37.50
CA SER A 245 10.64 16.00 -38.71
C SER A 245 9.91 14.66 -38.68
N TYR A 246 10.43 13.68 -37.92
CA TYR A 246 9.80 12.38 -37.76
C TYR A 246 9.43 12.08 -36.30
N SER A 247 9.19 13.12 -35.48
CA SER A 247 9.02 13.02 -34.03
C SER A 247 8.20 11.81 -33.59
N MET A 248 8.92 10.81 -33.08
CA MET A 248 8.38 9.59 -32.47
C MET A 248 7.60 9.92 -31.19
N GLY A 249 6.84 8.95 -30.66
CA GLY A 249 6.21 9.11 -29.34
C GLY A 249 7.23 9.36 -28.22
N ILE A 250 6.77 9.84 -27.06
CA ILE A 250 7.60 9.90 -25.84
C ILE A 250 8.00 8.48 -25.45
N ILE A 251 7.03 7.57 -25.51
CA ILE A 251 7.28 6.14 -25.64
C ILE A 251 6.96 5.79 -27.10
N ASP A 252 7.97 5.38 -27.86
CA ASP A 252 7.77 4.76 -29.17
C ASP A 252 8.21 3.30 -29.11
N THR A 253 7.26 2.40 -29.37
CA THR A 253 7.50 0.96 -29.29
C THR A 253 6.97 0.21 -30.51
N THR A 254 7.87 -0.51 -31.18
CA THR A 254 7.53 -1.37 -32.32
C THR A 254 7.76 -2.85 -32.01
N ALA A 255 6.70 -3.64 -32.17
CA ALA A 255 6.74 -5.09 -32.14
C ALA A 255 7.10 -5.62 -33.54
N TRP A 256 8.17 -6.43 -33.66
CA TRP A 256 8.62 -7.03 -34.92
C TRP A 256 8.52 -8.56 -34.96
N THR A 257 7.99 -9.21 -33.92
CA THR A 257 7.82 -10.68 -33.91
C THR A 257 6.48 -11.10 -33.27
N ASP A 258 6.42 -12.30 -32.70
CA ASP A 258 5.21 -12.94 -32.16
C ASP A 258 5.27 -13.05 -30.64
N ASN A 259 4.10 -13.15 -29.99
CA ASN A 259 3.94 -13.23 -28.54
C ASN A 259 4.61 -12.08 -27.75
N GLN A 260 4.99 -10.98 -28.41
CA GLN A 260 5.58 -9.82 -27.76
C GLN A 260 4.51 -9.08 -26.93
N LYS A 261 4.91 -8.54 -25.78
CA LYS A 261 3.99 -7.94 -24.80
C LYS A 261 4.43 -6.52 -24.45
N VAL A 262 3.58 -5.53 -24.73
CA VAL A 262 3.73 -4.14 -24.31
C VAL A 262 2.73 -3.83 -23.19
N THR A 263 3.23 -3.33 -22.07
CA THR A 263 2.43 -2.92 -20.91
C THR A 263 2.81 -1.50 -20.51
N ILE A 264 1.82 -0.60 -20.42
CA ILE A 264 1.98 0.78 -19.91
C ILE A 264 0.86 0.97 -18.89
N ASN A 265 1.17 0.91 -17.60
CA ASN A 265 0.16 0.81 -16.54
C ASN A 265 0.43 1.74 -15.36
N ARG A 266 -0.62 2.42 -14.89
CA ARG A 266 -0.58 3.43 -13.81
C ARG A 266 0.39 4.59 -14.05
N CYS A 267 0.85 4.79 -15.28
CA CYS A 267 1.73 5.90 -15.64
C CYS A 267 0.96 7.22 -15.76
N THR A 268 1.67 8.34 -15.65
CA THR A 268 1.11 9.69 -15.87
C THR A 268 1.92 10.41 -16.95
N PHE A 269 1.22 11.02 -17.90
CA PHE A 269 1.78 11.86 -18.95
C PHE A 269 1.10 13.23 -18.88
N GLU A 270 1.86 14.28 -18.61
CA GLU A 270 1.33 15.61 -18.31
C GLU A 270 2.07 16.71 -19.10
N ARG A 271 1.30 17.59 -19.73
CA ARG A 271 1.79 18.80 -20.44
C ARG A 271 2.89 18.49 -21.47
N CYS A 272 2.80 17.32 -22.11
CA CYS A 272 3.75 16.86 -23.12
C CYS A 272 3.30 17.24 -24.55
N SER A 273 4.25 17.53 -25.45
CA SER A 273 4.00 18.12 -26.77
C SER A 273 4.84 17.46 -27.87
N LEU A 274 4.19 17.07 -28.98
CA LEU A 274 4.81 16.71 -30.26
C LEU A 274 4.46 17.79 -31.29
N SER A 275 5.46 18.47 -31.86
CA SER A 275 5.32 19.71 -32.63
C SER A 275 5.16 19.52 -34.15
N GLN A 276 4.96 20.64 -34.87
CA GLN A 276 4.46 20.70 -36.24
C GLN A 276 5.53 21.01 -37.31
N ASP A 277 6.44 20.07 -37.61
CA ASP A 277 7.10 20.06 -38.94
C ASP A 277 6.34 19.10 -39.90
N GLN A 278 6.37 19.40 -41.20
CA GLN A 278 5.40 18.90 -42.18
C GLN A 278 5.71 17.50 -42.74
N LYS A 279 6.52 16.70 -42.04
CA LYS A 279 7.00 15.39 -42.52
C LYS A 279 6.26 14.24 -41.82
N GLN A 280 6.68 12.99 -42.00
CA GLN A 280 5.79 11.81 -41.87
C GLN A 280 5.99 10.93 -40.62
N GLY A 281 6.70 11.38 -39.59
CA GLY A 281 6.88 10.58 -38.36
C GLY A 281 5.89 10.93 -37.24
N SER A 282 5.54 9.84 -36.54
CA SER A 282 4.55 9.58 -35.48
C SER A 282 3.38 10.56 -35.25
N PHE A 283 2.64 10.31 -34.16
CA PHE A 283 1.17 10.53 -34.15
C PHE A 283 0.58 10.89 -32.78
N GLY A 284 1.15 10.42 -31.67
CA GLY A 284 0.69 10.70 -30.30
C GLY A 284 1.76 10.33 -29.28
N ILE A 285 1.62 10.80 -28.03
CA ILE A 285 2.68 10.70 -27.01
C ILE A 285 3.02 9.26 -26.63
N ILE A 286 2.02 8.36 -26.69
CA ILE A 286 2.23 6.92 -26.64
C ILE A 286 2.07 6.42 -28.08
N SER A 287 3.17 5.96 -28.68
CA SER A 287 3.23 5.51 -30.07
C SER A 287 3.53 4.02 -30.11
N ILE A 288 2.56 3.23 -30.58
CA ILE A 288 2.65 1.77 -30.61
C ILE A 288 2.42 1.28 -32.03
N ASN A 289 3.34 0.47 -32.56
CA ASN A 289 3.25 -0.05 -33.92
C ASN A 289 3.56 -1.55 -34.00
N ASP A 290 2.62 -2.32 -34.56
CA ASP A 290 2.88 -3.69 -34.98
C ASP A 290 3.51 -3.69 -36.39
N GLY A 291 4.78 -4.11 -36.43
CA GLY A 291 5.55 -4.27 -37.65
C GLY A 291 5.09 -5.45 -38.51
N ILE A 292 4.42 -6.46 -37.92
CA ILE A 292 3.97 -7.65 -38.66
C ILE A 292 2.44 -7.66 -38.82
N ARG A 293 2.01 -7.22 -40.00
CA ARG A 293 0.61 -7.12 -40.41
C ARG A 293 0.13 -8.40 -41.10
N THR A 294 0.41 -9.57 -40.51
CA THR A 294 0.12 -10.88 -41.10
C THR A 294 -0.56 -11.85 -40.13
N LEU A 295 -1.29 -12.82 -40.67
CA LEU A 295 -2.30 -13.64 -39.98
C LEU A 295 -1.77 -14.66 -38.95
N ASN A 296 -0.49 -14.65 -38.60
CA ASN A 296 0.15 -15.69 -37.77
C ASN A 296 0.77 -15.17 -36.45
N TYR A 297 0.53 -13.90 -36.09
CA TYR A 297 1.25 -13.20 -35.02
C TYR A 297 0.30 -12.68 -33.93
N THR A 298 0.64 -12.93 -32.67
CA THR A 298 -0.26 -12.81 -31.49
C THR A 298 0.32 -11.94 -30.38
N ASN A 299 0.62 -10.68 -30.71
CA ASN A 299 1.16 -9.69 -29.77
C ASN A 299 0.09 -9.19 -28.78
N SER A 300 0.53 -8.61 -27.66
CA SER A 300 -0.33 -8.16 -26.57
C SER A 300 0.00 -6.73 -26.14
N TYR A 301 -0.99 -5.86 -26.12
CA TYR A 301 -0.85 -4.43 -25.85
C TYR A 301 -1.83 -4.02 -24.74
N ILE A 302 -1.29 -3.68 -23.57
CA ILE A 302 -2.05 -3.41 -22.34
C ILE A 302 -1.66 -2.00 -21.87
N ILE A 303 -2.51 -1.01 -22.13
CA ILE A 303 -2.29 0.38 -21.74
C ILE A 303 -3.42 0.75 -20.80
N THR A 304 -3.21 0.63 -19.48
CA THR A 304 -4.31 0.63 -18.50
C THR A 304 -4.08 1.55 -17.30
N ASN A 305 -5.15 2.12 -16.75
CA ASN A 305 -5.12 2.92 -15.51
C ASN A 305 -4.20 4.17 -15.56
N ASN A 306 -3.82 4.65 -16.75
CA ASN A 306 -2.91 5.78 -16.91
C ASN A 306 -3.65 7.12 -16.82
N LYS A 307 -2.92 8.19 -16.50
CA LYS A 307 -3.38 9.58 -16.63
C LYS A 307 -2.70 10.23 -17.83
N ILE A 308 -3.46 10.86 -18.69
CA ILE A 308 -3.00 11.48 -19.94
C ILE A 308 -3.64 12.87 -19.99
N ILE A 309 -2.89 13.89 -19.52
CA ILE A 309 -3.35 15.24 -19.15
C ILE A 309 -2.68 16.34 -19.99
N ASP A 310 -3.49 17.19 -20.63
CA ASP A 310 -3.10 18.39 -21.40
C ASP A 310 -1.96 18.15 -22.42
N ASN A 311 -1.94 16.95 -23.01
CA ASN A 311 -0.92 16.56 -23.96
C ASN A 311 -1.32 16.93 -25.39
N THR A 312 -0.35 17.38 -26.19
CA THR A 312 -0.53 17.72 -27.60
C THR A 312 0.26 16.76 -28.48
N GLY A 313 -0.43 16.05 -29.38
CA GLY A 313 0.22 15.14 -30.32
C GLY A 313 -0.05 15.50 -31.78
N LEU A 314 0.70 14.90 -32.72
CA LEU A 314 0.57 15.26 -34.13
C LEU A 314 -0.80 14.88 -34.72
N VAL A 315 -1.41 13.81 -34.22
CA VAL A 315 -2.67 13.19 -34.72
C VAL A 315 -3.63 12.85 -33.59
N THR A 316 -3.14 12.54 -32.38
CA THR A 316 -3.90 12.38 -31.14
C THR A 316 -3.01 12.80 -29.97
N GLY A 317 -3.55 13.45 -28.94
CA GLY A 317 -2.77 13.84 -27.76
C GLY A 317 -2.39 12.67 -26.85
N GLY A 318 -3.09 11.53 -26.95
CA GLY A 318 -2.84 10.34 -26.15
C GLY A 318 -2.24 9.18 -26.94
N ILE A 319 -3.04 8.13 -27.15
CA ILE A 319 -2.56 6.82 -27.63
C ILE A 319 -2.70 6.69 -29.14
N TYR A 320 -1.58 6.62 -29.86
CA TYR A 320 -1.55 6.11 -31.23
C TYR A 320 -1.22 4.63 -31.26
N GLY A 321 -2.00 3.86 -32.02
CA GLY A 321 -1.80 2.42 -32.16
C GLY A 321 -1.98 1.91 -33.58
N ARG A 322 -1.06 1.05 -34.04
CA ARG A 322 -1.23 0.18 -35.21
C ARG A 322 -1.09 -1.27 -34.75
N PHE A 323 -2.07 -2.12 -35.02
CA PHE A 323 -2.12 -3.47 -34.48
C PHE A 323 -2.41 -4.54 -35.54
N GLY A 324 -1.72 -5.68 -35.45
CA GLY A 324 -1.92 -6.83 -36.33
C GLY A 324 -3.17 -7.66 -35.99
N CYS A 325 -3.55 -8.55 -36.91
CA CYS A 325 -4.86 -9.24 -36.97
C CYS A 325 -5.31 -9.97 -35.70
N TYR A 326 -4.35 -10.50 -34.92
CA TYR A 326 -4.62 -11.27 -33.70
C TYR A 326 -4.00 -10.63 -32.45
N SER A 327 -3.82 -9.30 -32.49
CA SER A 327 -3.36 -8.52 -31.33
C SER A 327 -4.37 -8.56 -30.19
N LYS A 328 -3.91 -8.88 -28.98
CA LYS A 328 -4.70 -8.76 -27.75
C LYS A 328 -4.59 -7.31 -27.27
N LEU A 329 -5.70 -6.59 -27.23
CA LEU A 329 -5.75 -5.17 -26.88
C LEU A 329 -6.50 -4.98 -25.56
N ASN A 330 -6.01 -4.08 -24.70
CA ASN A 330 -6.71 -3.63 -23.50
C ASN A 330 -6.31 -2.17 -23.19
N PHE A 331 -7.29 -1.28 -23.15
CA PHE A 331 -7.13 0.17 -22.97
C PHE A 331 -8.00 0.72 -21.81
N SER A 332 -8.27 -0.11 -20.80
CA SER A 332 -9.21 0.16 -19.70
C SER A 332 -8.67 1.07 -18.58
N GLY A 333 -9.58 1.72 -17.85
CA GLY A 333 -9.28 2.56 -16.68
C GLY A 333 -8.48 3.85 -16.93
N ASN A 334 -8.17 4.21 -18.17
CA ASN A 334 -7.36 5.39 -18.49
C ASN A 334 -8.15 6.70 -18.31
N GLN A 335 -7.49 7.74 -17.83
CA GLN A 335 -8.06 9.07 -17.62
C GLN A 335 -7.43 10.05 -18.62
N PHE A 336 -8.22 10.52 -19.56
CA PHE A 336 -7.86 11.50 -20.57
C PHE A 336 -8.42 12.88 -20.21
N LEU A 337 -7.58 13.91 -20.17
CA LEU A 337 -7.93 15.26 -19.78
C LEU A 337 -7.26 16.25 -20.75
N GLY A 338 -8.00 17.19 -21.34
CA GLY A 338 -7.42 18.30 -22.10
C GLY A 338 -6.54 17.95 -23.33
N ASN A 339 -6.62 16.71 -23.84
CA ASN A 339 -5.69 16.24 -24.86
C ASN A 339 -5.99 16.83 -26.25
N ASN A 340 -4.97 17.44 -26.85
CA ASN A 340 -5.06 18.19 -28.09
C ASN A 340 -4.29 17.49 -29.23
N LYS A 341 -4.60 17.90 -30.46
CA LYS A 341 -3.91 17.41 -31.66
C LYS A 341 -3.63 18.52 -32.66
N ILE A 342 -2.53 18.37 -33.39
CA ILE A 342 -2.03 19.39 -34.31
C ILE A 342 -2.61 19.24 -35.73
N ARG A 343 -2.78 18.02 -36.26
CA ARG A 343 -3.34 17.80 -37.60
C ARG A 343 -4.84 17.51 -37.51
N LEU A 344 -5.58 17.93 -38.55
CA LEU A 344 -7.03 17.72 -38.72
C LEU A 344 -7.43 16.26 -39.02
N TYR A 345 -6.69 15.28 -38.47
CA TYR A 345 -7.12 13.89 -38.46
C TYR A 345 -8.03 13.65 -37.25
N ASP A 346 -9.00 12.77 -37.43
CA ASP A 346 -10.03 12.48 -36.42
C ASP A 346 -9.47 11.78 -35.15
N GLY A 347 -10.13 11.97 -34.00
CA GLY A 347 -9.75 11.39 -32.69
C GLY A 347 -8.82 12.29 -31.86
N ASN A 348 -9.11 12.49 -30.58
CA ASN A 348 -8.31 13.37 -29.71
C ASN A 348 -7.48 12.57 -28.69
N ASP A 349 -8.10 11.61 -28.01
CA ASP A 349 -7.51 10.85 -26.90
C ASP A 349 -6.81 9.56 -27.35
N ALA A 350 -7.33 8.93 -28.41
CA ALA A 350 -6.67 7.82 -29.07
C ALA A 350 -7.00 7.72 -30.57
N TYR A 351 -6.07 7.16 -31.31
CA TYR A 351 -6.20 6.88 -32.75
C TYR A 351 -5.71 5.45 -33.02
N LEU A 352 -6.61 4.58 -33.43
CA LEU A 352 -6.36 3.14 -33.55
C LEU A 352 -6.48 2.65 -35.00
N ILE A 353 -5.44 1.99 -35.50
CA ILE A 353 -5.44 1.30 -36.79
C ILE A 353 -5.40 -0.21 -36.54
N LEU A 354 -6.44 -0.91 -36.99
CA LEU A 354 -6.56 -2.37 -36.92
C LEU A 354 -6.40 -2.94 -38.33
N TYR A 355 -5.45 -3.85 -38.51
CA TYR A 355 -5.34 -4.67 -39.73
C TYR A 355 -6.13 -5.97 -39.51
N GLU A 356 -7.13 -6.21 -40.36
CA GLU A 356 -8.20 -7.22 -40.19
C GLU A 356 -9.12 -7.01 -38.96
N TYR A 357 -10.20 -7.78 -38.89
CA TYR A 357 -11.07 -7.86 -37.71
C TYR A 357 -10.52 -8.87 -36.69
N PRO A 358 -10.38 -8.50 -35.41
CA PRO A 358 -10.15 -9.47 -34.33
C PRO A 358 -11.29 -10.50 -34.24
N LEU A 359 -11.01 -11.67 -33.65
CA LEU A 359 -11.98 -12.77 -33.62
C LEU A 359 -13.29 -12.37 -32.91
N GLY A 360 -14.42 -12.55 -33.60
CA GLY A 360 -15.76 -12.17 -33.12
C GLY A 360 -16.13 -10.69 -33.33
N TRP A 361 -15.24 -9.90 -33.94
CA TRP A 361 -15.52 -8.52 -34.33
C TRP A 361 -16.13 -8.49 -35.74
N THR A 362 -17.05 -7.55 -35.99
CA THR A 362 -17.75 -7.36 -37.27
C THR A 362 -17.93 -5.88 -37.56
N ASN A 363 -18.23 -5.54 -38.81
CA ASN A 363 -18.56 -4.17 -39.22
C ASN A 363 -19.74 -3.54 -38.46
N ILE A 364 -20.63 -4.36 -37.90
CA ILE A 364 -21.78 -3.95 -37.09
C ILE A 364 -21.38 -3.72 -35.62
N ASN A 365 -20.56 -4.60 -35.03
CA ASN A 365 -20.23 -4.52 -33.60
C ASN A 365 -18.92 -3.77 -33.29
N ILE A 366 -18.14 -3.36 -34.30
CA ILE A 366 -16.82 -2.74 -34.15
C ILE A 366 -16.80 -1.57 -33.18
N GLN A 367 -17.80 -0.68 -33.24
CA GLN A 367 -17.83 0.54 -32.44
C GLN A 367 -18.01 0.23 -30.94
N SER A 368 -18.94 -0.67 -30.59
CA SER A 368 -19.13 -1.10 -29.20
C SER A 368 -18.00 -2.01 -28.72
N LYS A 369 -17.36 -2.77 -29.61
CA LYS A 369 -16.15 -3.54 -29.31
C LYS A 369 -14.94 -2.66 -28.99
N ILE A 370 -14.79 -1.52 -29.67
CA ILE A 370 -13.75 -0.55 -29.34
C ILE A 370 -14.07 0.18 -28.04
N ILE A 371 -15.33 0.56 -27.78
CA ILE A 371 -15.73 1.10 -26.46
C ILE A 371 -15.42 0.10 -25.33
N GLN A 372 -15.63 -1.20 -25.55
CA GLN A 372 -15.26 -2.26 -24.59
C GLN A 372 -13.74 -2.36 -24.33
N LEU A 373 -12.87 -1.95 -25.26
CA LEU A 373 -11.43 -1.88 -24.97
C LEU A 373 -11.10 -0.79 -23.94
N PHE A 374 -11.93 0.25 -23.84
CA PHE A 374 -11.78 1.40 -22.94
C PHE A 374 -12.75 1.34 -21.75
N GLU A 375 -13.13 0.14 -21.29
CA GLU A 375 -14.00 -0.03 -20.12
C GLU A 375 -13.39 0.67 -18.88
N GLY A 376 -14.21 1.43 -18.15
CA GLY A 376 -13.75 2.25 -17.01
C GLY A 376 -12.88 3.46 -17.36
N SER A 377 -12.51 3.68 -18.62
CA SER A 377 -11.76 4.86 -19.04
C SER A 377 -12.66 6.10 -19.18
N THR A 378 -12.13 7.28 -18.89
CA THR A 378 -12.88 8.56 -18.90
C THR A 378 -12.16 9.67 -19.66
N THR A 379 -12.90 10.59 -20.26
CA THR A 379 -12.40 11.72 -21.08
C THR A 379 -13.10 13.05 -20.76
N THR A 380 -12.51 14.21 -21.07
CA THR A 380 -13.21 15.51 -21.09
C THR A 380 -13.90 15.83 -22.41
N LEU A 381 -13.52 15.16 -23.50
CA LEU A 381 -13.81 15.60 -24.86
C LEU A 381 -14.96 14.81 -25.51
N GLY A 382 -15.45 15.33 -26.63
CA GLY A 382 -16.19 14.54 -27.62
C GLY A 382 -15.25 14.08 -28.74
N ASN A 383 -15.66 13.08 -29.52
CA ASN A 383 -14.89 12.54 -30.65
C ASN A 383 -13.50 12.02 -30.22
N THR A 384 -13.53 11.11 -29.25
CA THR A 384 -12.41 10.84 -28.33
C THR A 384 -11.45 9.80 -28.87
N VAL A 385 -11.93 8.58 -29.11
CA VAL A 385 -11.22 7.51 -29.80
C VAL A 385 -11.68 7.49 -31.24
N TYR A 386 -10.76 7.65 -32.19
CA TYR A 386 -11.01 7.37 -33.60
C TYR A 386 -10.34 6.07 -34.02
N PHE A 387 -10.96 5.37 -34.97
CA PHE A 387 -10.46 4.08 -35.45
C PHE A 387 -10.55 3.92 -36.97
N ARG A 388 -9.68 3.07 -37.50
CA ARG A 388 -9.69 2.60 -38.90
C ARG A 388 -9.44 1.10 -38.99
N ILE A 389 -10.23 0.41 -39.82
CA ILE A 389 -10.13 -1.02 -40.10
C ILE A 389 -9.65 -1.20 -41.54
N TYR A 390 -8.50 -1.86 -41.71
CA TYR A 390 -7.94 -2.21 -43.01
C TYR A 390 -8.03 -3.72 -43.22
N VAL A 391 -8.86 -4.15 -44.17
CA VAL A 391 -8.96 -5.56 -44.59
C VAL A 391 -8.29 -5.71 -45.95
N ASN A 392 -7.37 -6.66 -46.08
CA ASN A 392 -6.50 -6.84 -47.26
C ASN A 392 -5.83 -5.51 -47.70
N PHE A 393 -5.31 -4.76 -46.73
CA PHE A 393 -4.72 -3.41 -46.88
C PHE A 393 -5.64 -2.31 -47.42
N LYS A 394 -6.93 -2.58 -47.64
CA LYS A 394 -7.93 -1.57 -48.02
C LYS A 394 -8.69 -1.08 -46.80
N GLU A 395 -8.83 0.24 -46.65
CA GLU A 395 -9.72 0.82 -45.64
C GLU A 395 -11.17 0.41 -45.96
N ILE A 396 -11.82 -0.28 -45.02
CA ILE A 396 -13.21 -0.74 -45.19
C ILE A 396 -14.19 -0.04 -44.24
N GLN A 397 -13.69 0.49 -43.12
CA GLN A 397 -14.49 1.19 -42.13
C GLN A 397 -13.59 2.09 -41.28
N SER A 398 -14.10 3.26 -40.93
CA SER A 398 -13.47 4.19 -40.00
C SER A 398 -14.54 4.97 -39.26
N GLY A 399 -14.26 5.47 -38.05
CA GLY A 399 -15.24 6.22 -37.28
C GLY A 399 -14.81 6.50 -35.84
N TYR A 400 -15.77 6.96 -35.05
CA TYR A 400 -15.58 7.40 -33.67
C TYR A 400 -16.18 6.43 -32.66
N ALA A 401 -15.46 6.15 -31.58
CA ALA A 401 -15.87 5.35 -30.44
C ALA A 401 -15.78 6.22 -29.18
N ASN A 402 -16.83 6.98 -28.89
CA ASN A 402 -16.83 7.90 -27.74
C ASN A 402 -16.92 7.10 -26.44
N ILE A 403 -15.96 7.35 -25.54
CA ILE A 403 -15.88 6.71 -24.21
C ILE A 403 -16.60 7.59 -23.16
N ALA A 404 -16.63 7.17 -21.89
CA ALA A 404 -17.38 7.87 -20.85
C ALA A 404 -16.84 9.29 -20.61
N GLN A 405 -17.59 10.31 -21.04
CA GLN A 405 -17.22 11.71 -20.82
C GLN A 405 -17.49 12.10 -19.35
N LYS A 406 -16.45 12.54 -18.64
CA LYS A 406 -16.60 13.26 -17.37
C LYS A 406 -17.01 14.70 -17.67
N GLU A 407 -17.89 15.26 -16.86
CA GLU A 407 -18.27 16.66 -17.00
C GLU A 407 -17.04 17.57 -16.84
N ILE A 408 -16.91 18.56 -17.74
CA ILE A 408 -15.96 19.64 -17.55
C ILE A 408 -16.48 20.55 -16.43
N CYS A 409 -15.61 20.92 -15.49
CA CYS A 409 -15.92 21.87 -14.43
C CYS A 409 -16.17 23.25 -15.04
N LYS A 410 -17.44 23.65 -15.18
CA LYS A 410 -17.84 24.89 -15.89
C LYS A 410 -17.53 26.17 -15.11
N SER A 411 -17.53 26.10 -13.78
CA SER A 411 -17.32 27.23 -12.88
C SER A 411 -16.95 26.76 -11.47
N LYS A 412 -16.39 27.66 -10.64
CA LYS A 412 -16.15 27.43 -9.20
C LYS A 412 -17.40 27.02 -8.42
N ALA A 413 -18.56 27.52 -8.85
CA ALA A 413 -19.86 27.23 -8.24
C ALA A 413 -20.31 25.79 -8.52
N GLU A 414 -20.25 25.36 -9.79
CA GLU A 414 -20.60 24.01 -10.25
C GLU A 414 -19.49 22.96 -10.00
N LEU A 415 -18.40 23.36 -9.35
CA LEU A 415 -17.22 22.52 -9.12
C LEU A 415 -17.54 21.32 -8.21
N ILE A 416 -17.58 20.11 -8.76
CA ILE A 416 -17.74 18.84 -8.04
C ILE A 416 -16.41 18.05 -8.04
N SER A 417 -16.28 17.05 -7.17
CA SER A 417 -15.06 16.23 -7.07
C SER A 417 -14.72 15.51 -8.38
N ASP A 418 -15.75 15.13 -9.13
CA ASP A 418 -15.65 14.19 -10.23
C ASP A 418 -15.56 14.86 -11.60
N CYS A 419 -15.90 16.17 -11.67
CA CYS A 419 -15.69 16.98 -12.87
C CYS A 419 -14.20 17.23 -13.12
N VAL A 420 -13.86 17.63 -14.33
CA VAL A 420 -12.47 17.81 -14.77
C VAL A 420 -12.20 19.23 -15.23
N CYS A 421 -11.03 19.77 -14.87
CA CYS A 421 -10.53 21.03 -15.39
C CYS A 421 -9.97 20.84 -16.80
N ASP A 422 -10.30 21.75 -17.70
CA ASP A 422 -10.04 21.63 -19.14
C ASP A 422 -9.51 22.96 -19.69
N SER A 423 -8.74 22.90 -20.78
CA SER A 423 -8.11 24.07 -21.42
C SER A 423 -9.04 24.81 -22.42
N SER A 424 -10.30 24.37 -22.57
CA SER A 424 -11.34 25.01 -23.39
C SER A 424 -11.56 26.50 -23.07
N PRO A 425 -11.83 27.37 -24.08
CA PRO A 425 -11.89 28.83 -23.95
C PRO A 425 -13.16 29.36 -23.26
N THR A 426 -13.49 28.82 -22.10
CA THR A 426 -14.46 29.39 -21.17
C THR A 426 -13.82 30.51 -20.32
N SER A 427 -14.61 31.22 -19.52
CA SER A 427 -14.11 32.20 -18.55
C SER A 427 -13.45 31.59 -17.29
N TYR A 428 -13.27 30.27 -17.26
CA TYR A 428 -12.75 29.51 -16.13
C TYR A 428 -11.59 28.63 -16.63
N SER A 429 -10.38 29.22 -16.67
CA SER A 429 -9.21 28.59 -17.26
C SER A 429 -8.72 27.38 -16.45
N LEU A 430 -7.97 26.49 -17.13
CA LEU A 430 -7.34 25.31 -16.54
C LEU A 430 -6.65 25.60 -15.20
N GLU A 431 -5.77 26.59 -15.14
CA GLU A 431 -5.04 26.99 -13.94
C GLU A 431 -5.97 27.39 -12.79
N ILE A 432 -6.96 28.27 -13.07
CA ILE A 432 -7.93 28.73 -12.05
C ILE A 432 -8.78 27.56 -11.56
N CYS A 433 -9.20 26.67 -12.47
CA CYS A 433 -9.98 25.50 -12.13
C CYS A 433 -9.20 24.50 -11.27
N LEU A 434 -7.95 24.19 -11.62
CA LEU A 434 -7.09 23.27 -10.86
C LEU A 434 -6.87 23.79 -9.45
N MET A 435 -6.54 25.08 -9.31
CA MET A 435 -6.38 25.76 -8.02
C MET A 435 -7.68 25.71 -7.21
N ASP A 436 -8.82 26.11 -7.79
CA ASP A 436 -10.11 26.07 -7.11
C ASP A 436 -10.53 24.64 -6.72
N LYS A 437 -10.11 23.62 -7.48
CA LYS A 437 -10.39 22.22 -7.18
C LYS A 437 -9.54 21.73 -6.00
N LEU A 438 -8.25 22.06 -5.96
CA LEU A 438 -7.39 21.82 -4.78
C LEU A 438 -7.96 22.52 -3.54
N CYS A 439 -8.36 23.79 -3.66
CA CYS A 439 -8.94 24.56 -2.56
C CYS A 439 -10.34 24.08 -2.12
N LYS A 440 -11.04 23.27 -2.92
CA LYS A 440 -12.38 22.74 -2.58
C LYS A 440 -12.36 21.30 -2.06
N PHE A 441 -11.41 20.46 -2.50
CA PHE A 441 -11.39 19.02 -2.18
C PHE A 441 -10.13 18.52 -1.47
N ASP A 442 -9.02 19.27 -1.50
CA ASP A 442 -7.74 18.89 -0.88
C ASP A 442 -7.17 19.99 0.05
N LEU A 443 -8.06 20.84 0.58
CA LEU A 443 -7.72 22.10 1.25
C LEU A 443 -6.71 21.95 2.41
N ILE A 444 -6.65 20.80 3.09
CA ILE A 444 -5.74 20.58 4.23
C ILE A 444 -4.26 20.61 3.86
N HIS A 445 -3.88 20.13 2.67
CA HIS A 445 -2.48 20.01 2.26
C HIS A 445 -1.92 21.34 1.73
N GLN A 446 -2.78 22.14 1.09
CA GLN A 446 -2.41 23.37 0.36
C GLN A 446 -1.84 24.47 1.27
N THR A 447 -1.01 25.37 0.70
CA THR A 447 -0.49 26.54 1.43
C THR A 447 -1.46 27.71 1.44
N ILE A 448 -1.13 28.78 2.17
CA ILE A 448 -1.90 30.03 2.17
C ILE A 448 -1.68 30.88 0.90
N THR A 449 -0.58 30.64 0.18
CA THR A 449 -0.31 31.26 -1.13
C THR A 449 -1.08 30.58 -2.25
N ASP A 450 -1.29 29.26 -2.16
CA ASP A 450 -2.06 28.51 -3.17
C ASP A 450 -3.56 28.66 -2.93
N CYS A 451 -3.99 28.46 -1.67
CA CYS A 451 -5.38 28.54 -1.25
C CYS A 451 -5.54 29.53 -0.09
N PRO A 452 -6.05 30.75 -0.34
CA PRO A 452 -6.40 31.69 0.72
C PRO A 452 -7.31 31.07 1.78
N CYS A 453 -7.23 31.57 3.01
CA CYS A 453 -8.02 31.06 4.13
C CYS A 453 -9.52 31.30 3.91
N LEU A 454 -10.35 30.27 4.09
CA LEU A 454 -11.81 30.42 3.94
C LEU A 454 -12.43 31.24 5.08
N ASN A 455 -13.56 31.89 4.81
CA ASN A 455 -14.29 32.67 5.82
C ASN A 455 -15.10 31.82 6.82
N THR A 456 -15.30 30.53 6.54
CA THR A 456 -15.99 29.57 7.43
C THR A 456 -15.41 28.17 7.25
N GLY A 457 -15.15 27.45 8.33
CA GLY A 457 -14.84 26.01 8.28
C GLY A 457 -13.54 25.61 7.59
N ASP A 458 -12.57 26.50 7.41
CA ASP A 458 -11.24 26.13 6.89
C ASP A 458 -10.55 25.16 7.87
N PRO A 459 -10.22 23.92 7.47
CA PRO A 459 -9.60 22.94 8.34
C PRO A 459 -8.15 23.29 8.73
N ARG A 460 -7.57 24.35 8.16
CA ARG A 460 -6.25 24.89 8.52
C ARG A 460 -6.31 26.03 9.54
N ALA A 461 -7.52 26.44 9.97
CA ALA A 461 -7.72 27.52 10.93
C ALA A 461 -7.12 27.20 12.31
N GLY A 462 -6.47 28.18 12.94
CA GLY A 462 -5.68 27.98 14.16
C GLY A 462 -4.29 27.36 13.92
N GLY A 463 -3.89 27.17 12.67
CA GLY A 463 -2.59 26.64 12.26
C GLY A 463 -1.95 27.49 11.16
N LYS A 464 -2.10 27.09 9.89
CA LYS A 464 -1.65 27.90 8.74
C LYS A 464 -2.54 29.13 8.54
N CYS A 465 -3.81 29.08 8.96
CA CYS A 465 -4.79 30.14 8.80
C CYS A 465 -5.26 30.73 10.15
N PRO A 466 -5.69 32.01 10.21
CA PRO A 466 -6.29 32.60 11.40
C PRO A 466 -7.53 31.82 11.89
N SER A 467 -7.81 31.91 13.19
CA SER A 467 -8.99 31.29 13.81
C SER A 467 -10.27 32.10 13.59
N TYR A 468 -11.42 31.42 13.70
CA TYR A 468 -12.73 32.08 13.67
C TYR A 468 -13.09 32.67 15.04
N CYS A 469 -13.78 33.81 15.05
CA CYS A 469 -14.26 34.43 16.29
C CYS A 469 -15.45 33.62 16.86
N THR A 470 -15.30 33.03 18.05
CA THR A 470 -16.27 32.06 18.60
C THR A 470 -17.24 32.59 19.67
N ALA A 471 -16.92 33.71 20.33
CA ALA A 471 -17.71 34.26 21.44
C ALA A 471 -17.63 35.79 21.53
N GLN A 472 -18.47 36.37 22.39
CA GLN A 472 -18.65 37.82 22.56
C GLN A 472 -17.55 38.49 23.41
N ASP A 473 -16.77 37.72 24.16
CA ASP A 473 -15.64 38.21 24.96
C ASP A 473 -14.29 37.88 24.30
N PHE A 474 -13.42 38.89 24.16
CA PHE A 474 -12.06 38.85 23.58
C PHE A 474 -11.89 38.68 22.06
N PRO A 475 -12.21 39.71 21.24
CA PRO A 475 -11.70 39.86 19.88
C PRO A 475 -10.24 40.37 19.88
N ILE A 476 -9.28 39.54 20.29
CA ILE A 476 -7.83 39.83 20.19
C ILE A 476 -7.13 38.83 19.25
N ALA A 477 -6.15 39.34 18.49
CA ALA A 477 -5.43 38.65 17.40
C ALA A 477 -6.33 38.14 16.24
N GLU A 478 -6.49 39.00 15.23
CA GLU A 478 -6.76 38.67 13.81
C GLU A 478 -7.89 37.66 13.45
N CYS A 479 -8.85 37.42 14.35
CA CYS A 479 -9.92 36.44 14.08
C CYS A 479 -10.87 36.87 12.95
N VAL A 480 -11.28 35.89 12.14
CA VAL A 480 -12.23 36.06 11.04
C VAL A 480 -13.66 35.88 11.56
N CYS A 481 -14.57 36.80 11.18
CA CYS A 481 -16.00 36.68 11.51
C CYS A 481 -16.65 35.63 10.60
N ASP A 482 -16.96 34.47 11.16
CA ASP A 482 -17.67 33.37 10.49
C ASP A 482 -19.05 33.84 9.97
N SER A 483 -19.33 33.63 8.69
CA SER A 483 -20.59 34.03 8.05
C SER A 483 -21.77 33.07 8.27
N ASN A 484 -21.51 31.85 8.75
CA ASN A 484 -22.47 30.78 8.99
C ASN A 484 -22.71 30.50 10.49
N SER A 485 -21.95 31.13 11.39
CA SER A 485 -22.08 30.95 12.85
C SER A 485 -23.46 31.34 13.37
N SER A 486 -24.21 30.34 13.84
CA SER A 486 -25.50 30.50 14.51
C SER A 486 -25.40 31.06 15.93
N ILE A 487 -24.21 30.98 16.54
CA ILE A 487 -23.93 31.43 17.92
C ILE A 487 -23.44 32.88 17.93
N TYR A 488 -22.63 33.27 16.93
CA TYR A 488 -22.07 34.62 16.81
C TYR A 488 -22.16 35.12 15.36
N PRO A 489 -23.36 35.53 14.91
CA PRO A 489 -23.61 35.88 13.51
C PRO A 489 -22.72 37.02 13.01
N GLN A 490 -22.37 36.98 11.72
CA GLN A 490 -21.45 37.92 11.08
C GLN A 490 -21.77 39.41 11.35
N SER A 491 -23.05 39.78 11.31
CA SER A 491 -23.52 41.15 11.57
C SER A 491 -23.32 41.60 13.02
N LYS A 492 -23.42 40.68 13.98
CA LYS A 492 -23.06 40.91 15.39
C LYS A 492 -21.54 41.03 15.53
N CYS A 493 -20.78 40.07 15.00
CA CYS A 493 -19.30 40.08 15.01
C CYS A 493 -18.68 41.32 14.33
N GLN A 494 -19.34 41.89 13.32
CA GLN A 494 -18.91 43.12 12.65
C GLN A 494 -19.35 44.40 13.37
N SER A 495 -20.53 44.43 14.00
CA SER A 495 -21.00 45.61 14.73
C SER A 495 -20.28 45.78 16.08
N GLU A 496 -19.98 44.68 16.78
CA GLU A 496 -19.26 44.68 18.06
C GLU A 496 -17.76 45.03 17.91
N LYS A 497 -17.24 45.19 16.68
CA LYS A 497 -15.93 45.82 16.41
C LYS A 497 -15.92 47.35 16.58
N LYS A 498 -17.07 48.01 16.77
CA LYS A 498 -17.19 49.46 17.08
C LYS A 498 -17.60 49.68 18.53
N CYS A 499 -17.04 50.71 19.17
CA CYS A 499 -17.31 50.95 20.59
C CYS A 499 -18.75 51.44 20.84
N THR A 500 -19.49 50.67 21.64
CA THR A 500 -20.84 50.99 22.12
C THR A 500 -20.85 51.57 23.53
N THR A 501 -19.79 51.35 24.32
CA THR A 501 -19.61 51.89 25.68
C THR A 501 -19.30 53.38 25.67
N SER A 502 -19.86 54.14 26.63
CA SER A 502 -19.76 55.60 26.65
C SER A 502 -18.33 56.13 26.84
N SER A 503 -18.06 57.33 26.32
CA SER A 503 -16.72 57.96 26.27
C SER A 503 -16.03 58.20 27.63
N ASN A 504 -16.78 58.09 28.72
CA ASN A 504 -16.30 58.20 30.10
C ASN A 504 -15.82 56.86 30.70
N SER A 505 -16.07 55.74 30.01
CA SER A 505 -15.59 54.41 30.40
C SER A 505 -14.18 54.12 29.88
N THR A 506 -13.61 53.00 30.31
CA THR A 506 -12.33 52.46 29.83
C THR A 506 -12.57 51.07 29.24
N VAL A 507 -11.93 50.77 28.11
CA VAL A 507 -11.96 49.47 27.42
C VAL A 507 -10.53 48.93 27.29
N PRO A 508 -10.32 47.62 27.09
CA PRO A 508 -8.99 47.09 26.78
C PRO A 508 -8.41 47.75 25.53
N LYS A 509 -7.08 47.90 25.49
CA LYS A 509 -6.43 48.68 24.43
C LYS A 509 -6.71 48.07 23.05
N ASP A 510 -7.14 48.92 22.13
CA ASP A 510 -7.48 48.61 20.73
C ASP A 510 -8.66 47.62 20.55
N SER A 511 -9.45 47.32 21.59
CA SER A 511 -10.50 46.28 21.54
C SER A 511 -11.75 46.61 20.73
N CYS A 512 -11.99 47.89 20.44
CA CYS A 512 -13.08 48.37 19.60
C CYS A 512 -12.71 49.71 18.95
N GLU A 513 -13.28 50.02 17.78
CA GLU A 513 -13.05 51.28 17.06
C GLU A 513 -13.84 52.43 17.70
N CYS A 514 -13.16 53.54 18.02
CA CYS A 514 -13.76 54.75 18.58
C CYS A 514 -14.79 55.35 17.63
N THR A 515 -15.86 55.94 18.18
CA THR A 515 -16.82 56.76 17.40
C THR A 515 -16.95 58.15 18.01
N GLY A 516 -17.47 59.11 17.23
CA GLY A 516 -17.68 60.51 17.67
C GLY A 516 -18.61 60.65 18.89
N ASN A 517 -19.47 59.66 19.16
CA ASN A 517 -20.36 59.65 20.33
C ASN A 517 -19.85 58.73 21.47
N ASN A 518 -19.15 57.63 21.12
CA ASN A 518 -18.61 56.65 22.05
C ASN A 518 -17.12 56.43 21.79
N SER A 519 -16.28 57.15 22.54
CA SER A 519 -14.81 57.13 22.46
C SER A 519 -14.18 56.87 23.85
N PRO A 520 -14.39 55.66 24.43
CA PRO A 520 -13.86 55.30 25.75
C PRO A 520 -12.33 55.27 25.76
N SER A 521 -11.74 55.38 26.96
CA SER A 521 -10.28 55.29 27.10
C SER A 521 -9.80 53.89 26.69
N GLY A 522 -8.93 53.80 25.69
CA GLY A 522 -8.42 52.52 25.16
C GLY A 522 -8.96 52.10 23.79
N CYS A 523 -9.99 52.78 23.24
CA CYS A 523 -10.49 52.46 21.90
C CYS A 523 -9.45 52.73 20.78
N LYS A 524 -9.55 51.97 19.69
CA LYS A 524 -8.73 52.12 18.47
C LYS A 524 -9.25 53.28 17.62
N CYS A 525 -8.36 54.13 17.12
CA CYS A 525 -8.76 55.28 16.30
C CYS A 525 -9.19 54.89 14.87
N PRO A 526 -10.26 55.50 14.33
CA PRO A 526 -10.66 55.32 12.93
C PRO A 526 -9.55 55.67 11.93
N THR A 527 -9.46 54.87 10.87
CA THR A 527 -8.52 55.09 9.75
C THR A 527 -9.06 56.06 8.69
N ASP A 528 -10.37 56.28 8.65
CA ASP A 528 -11.05 57.33 7.87
C ASP A 528 -10.99 58.68 8.61
N PRO A 529 -10.40 59.75 8.03
CA PRO A 529 -10.37 61.08 8.64
C PRO A 529 -11.76 61.66 8.97
N ALA A 530 -12.78 61.37 8.17
CA ALA A 530 -14.13 61.93 8.36
C ALA A 530 -14.79 61.44 9.67
N LEU A 531 -14.42 60.24 10.12
CA LEU A 531 -14.95 59.63 11.35
C LEU A 531 -14.29 60.16 12.64
N LEU A 532 -13.29 61.05 12.54
CA LEU A 532 -12.66 61.71 13.69
C LEU A 532 -13.50 62.87 14.25
N VAL A 533 -14.54 63.31 13.55
CA VAL A 533 -15.45 64.37 14.03
C VAL A 533 -16.12 63.92 15.34
N GLY A 534 -16.04 64.77 16.37
CA GLY A 534 -16.49 64.48 17.73
C GLY A 534 -15.46 63.76 18.62
N ILE A 535 -14.45 63.10 18.05
CA ILE A 535 -13.45 62.34 18.83
C ILE A 535 -12.38 63.29 19.42
N PRO A 536 -12.19 63.33 20.76
CA PRO A 536 -11.21 64.23 21.39
C PRO A 536 -9.76 63.92 21.02
N LYS A 537 -8.91 64.97 20.99
CA LYS A 537 -7.45 64.85 20.79
C LYS A 537 -6.76 63.91 21.79
N SER A 538 -7.31 63.80 23.01
CA SER A 538 -6.86 62.90 24.09
C SER A 538 -7.32 61.43 23.93
N ARG A 539 -8.07 61.12 22.88
CA ARG A 539 -8.39 59.75 22.45
C ARG A 539 -7.69 59.43 21.14
N CYS A 540 -7.84 60.32 20.15
CA CYS A 540 -7.20 60.21 18.85
C CYS A 540 -6.48 61.51 18.49
N GLY A 541 -5.15 61.44 18.37
CA GLY A 541 -4.30 62.59 18.02
C GLY A 541 -4.66 63.23 16.68
N CYS A 542 -4.18 64.45 16.47
CA CYS A 542 -4.35 65.19 15.21
C CYS A 542 -3.55 64.50 14.08
N ARG A 543 -4.15 64.32 12.90
CA ARG A 543 -3.45 63.80 11.72
C ARG A 543 -2.69 64.91 10.97
N SER A 544 -1.66 64.51 10.24
CA SER A 544 -0.77 65.39 9.46
C SER A 544 -1.40 65.91 8.16
N THR A 545 -2.49 65.29 7.70
CA THR A 545 -3.28 65.68 6.53
C THR A 545 -4.77 65.46 6.83
N GLU A 546 -5.62 66.26 6.19
CA GLU A 546 -7.09 66.06 6.09
C GLU A 546 -7.85 65.83 7.40
N ASP A 547 -7.31 66.23 8.56
CA ASP A 547 -8.00 66.11 9.84
C ASP A 547 -9.10 67.19 9.94
N PRO A 548 -10.40 66.82 10.02
CA PRO A 548 -11.50 67.80 10.05
C PRO A 548 -11.52 68.66 11.33
N ARG A 549 -10.65 68.37 12.30
CA ARG A 549 -10.47 69.13 13.55
C ARG A 549 -9.37 70.20 13.45
N ALA A 550 -8.60 70.24 12.36
CA ALA A 550 -7.54 71.22 12.11
C ALA A 550 -8.09 72.65 11.94
N GLY A 551 -7.33 73.65 12.38
CA GLY A 551 -7.72 75.07 12.38
C GLY A 551 -8.82 75.46 13.38
N ASN A 552 -9.75 74.55 13.69
CA ASN A 552 -10.93 74.75 14.52
C ASN A 552 -10.65 74.70 16.04
N GLY A 553 -9.45 75.12 16.48
CA GLY A 553 -9.04 75.18 17.89
C GLY A 553 -8.76 73.83 18.58
N ILE A 554 -9.25 72.70 18.04
CA ILE A 554 -8.98 71.35 18.56
C ILE A 554 -7.63 70.83 18.08
N CYS A 555 -7.28 71.09 16.82
CA CYS A 555 -5.97 70.83 16.22
C CYS A 555 -5.43 72.12 15.55
N PRO A 556 -4.09 72.35 15.55
CA PRO A 556 -3.48 73.52 14.90
C PRO A 556 -3.77 73.63 13.40
N ALA A 557 -3.41 74.78 12.82
CA ALA A 557 -3.48 75.03 11.37
C ALA A 557 -2.17 74.66 10.65
N TYR A 558 -2.24 74.49 9.33
CA TYR A 558 -1.10 74.09 8.51
C TYR A 558 -0.16 75.25 8.11
N CYS A 559 1.12 74.97 7.88
CA CYS A 559 2.18 75.94 7.60
C CYS A 559 2.18 76.46 6.14
N ILE A 560 2.67 77.70 5.94
CA ILE A 560 2.77 78.36 4.63
C ILE A 560 4.19 78.89 4.39
N ARG A 561 4.72 78.69 3.18
CA ARG A 561 6.10 79.06 2.81
C ARG A 561 6.35 80.57 2.91
N GLY A 562 7.44 80.95 3.57
CA GLY A 562 7.84 82.35 3.76
C GLY A 562 7.12 83.10 4.90
N SER A 563 6.04 82.53 5.45
CA SER A 563 5.25 83.09 6.55
C SER A 563 5.12 82.09 7.70
N LEU A 564 6.25 81.54 8.14
CA LEU A 564 6.32 80.47 9.13
C LEU A 564 6.07 81.00 10.55
N THR A 565 5.25 80.26 11.31
CA THR A 565 4.99 80.49 12.75
C THR A 565 5.36 79.25 13.57
N PRO A 566 5.69 79.37 14.86
CA PRO A 566 6.17 78.23 15.66
C PRO A 566 5.22 77.04 15.70
N ASP A 567 3.91 77.27 15.85
CA ASP A 567 2.94 76.22 16.19
C ASP A 567 2.19 75.62 14.99
N CYS A 568 2.48 76.04 13.76
CA CYS A 568 1.85 75.48 12.56
C CYS A 568 2.33 74.04 12.26
N ILE A 569 1.46 73.22 11.69
CA ILE A 569 1.74 71.84 11.26
C ILE A 569 2.19 71.82 9.79
N CYS A 570 3.25 71.12 9.45
CA CYS A 570 3.64 70.92 8.06
C CYS A 570 2.73 69.87 7.40
N ASP A 571 2.06 70.24 6.31
CA ASP A 571 1.23 69.37 5.47
C ASP A 571 2.10 68.75 4.35
N SER A 572 1.85 67.49 3.96
CA SER A 572 2.54 66.82 2.86
C SER A 572 1.94 67.07 1.48
N ASN A 573 0.69 67.56 1.41
CA ASN A 573 -0.09 67.65 0.18
C ASN A 573 -0.04 69.05 -0.48
N ILE A 574 0.67 70.01 0.13
CA ILE A 574 0.82 71.38 -0.43
C ILE A 574 1.78 71.36 -1.63
N ALA A 575 1.21 71.51 -2.83
CA ALA A 575 1.96 71.57 -4.08
C ALA A 575 3.01 72.70 -4.06
N GLY A 576 4.29 72.33 -4.24
CA GLY A 576 5.42 73.28 -4.27
C GLY A 576 6.09 73.56 -2.92
N TYR A 577 5.62 72.97 -1.81
CA TYR A 577 6.31 73.04 -0.51
C TYR A 577 6.24 71.70 0.24
N SER A 578 7.26 70.87 0.07
CA SER A 578 7.34 69.57 0.74
C SER A 578 7.48 69.70 2.25
N ASN A 579 6.99 68.69 2.98
CA ASN A 579 7.02 68.64 4.44
C ASN A 579 8.44 68.85 4.98
N ASP A 580 9.41 68.11 4.44
CA ASP A 580 10.81 68.18 4.87
C ASP A 580 11.44 69.56 4.68
N GLN A 581 11.13 70.26 3.58
CA GLN A 581 11.61 71.62 3.35
C GLN A 581 10.92 72.62 4.28
N CYS A 582 9.64 72.41 4.59
CA CYS A 582 8.87 73.23 5.51
C CYS A 582 9.40 73.15 6.95
N GLN A 583 9.72 71.94 7.42
CA GLN A 583 10.41 71.74 8.70
C GLN A 583 11.82 72.37 8.67
N LYS A 584 12.58 72.16 7.57
CA LYS A 584 13.98 72.61 7.47
C LYS A 584 14.14 74.13 7.47
N ASP A 585 13.32 74.84 6.70
CA ASP A 585 13.31 76.31 6.66
C ASP A 585 12.99 76.88 8.06
N LYS A 586 12.04 76.27 8.76
CA LYS A 586 11.52 76.71 10.07
C LYS A 586 12.57 76.60 11.18
N SER A 587 13.31 75.50 11.24
CA SER A 587 14.31 75.27 12.29
C SER A 587 15.59 76.10 12.08
N CYS A 588 16.18 76.11 10.88
CA CYS A 588 17.43 76.85 10.64
C CYS A 588 17.32 78.37 10.86
N GLN A 589 16.13 78.96 10.67
CA GLN A 589 15.95 80.41 10.80
C GLN A 589 15.82 80.87 12.27
N TYR A 590 15.07 80.16 13.10
CA TYR A 590 14.69 80.63 14.45
C TYR A 590 15.44 79.92 15.59
N ASN A 591 16.19 78.86 15.29
CA ASN A 591 16.73 77.97 16.30
C ASN A 591 18.23 77.69 16.13
N LEU A 592 18.98 78.46 15.31
CA LEU A 592 20.34 78.12 14.83
C LEU A 592 21.41 77.77 15.90
N LYS A 593 21.27 78.26 17.14
CA LYS A 593 22.13 77.88 18.29
C LYS A 593 21.79 76.50 18.88
N ASN A 594 20.64 75.94 18.52
CA ASN A 594 20.17 74.61 18.90
C ASN A 594 19.99 73.72 17.65
N GLU A 595 20.28 74.24 16.45
CA GLU A 595 20.32 73.47 15.20
C GLU A 595 21.73 72.99 14.89
N ASN A 596 21.83 71.72 14.56
CA ASN A 596 23.10 71.05 14.37
C ASN A 596 23.73 71.30 12.99
N LYS A 597 25.01 70.94 12.91
CA LYS A 597 25.91 70.98 11.74
C LYS A 597 25.35 70.48 10.40
N SER A 598 24.48 69.47 10.38
CA SER A 598 23.98 68.87 9.12
C SER A 598 22.62 69.42 8.73
N TYR A 599 21.83 69.88 9.70
CA TYR A 599 20.64 70.67 9.45
C TYR A 599 21.04 72.05 8.87
N CYS A 600 21.95 72.75 9.54
CA CYS A 600 22.48 74.06 9.15
C CYS A 600 24.02 74.06 9.32
N PRO A 601 24.82 74.22 8.23
CA PRO A 601 26.28 74.04 8.25
C PRO A 601 27.06 74.79 9.36
N CYS A 602 28.04 74.11 9.96
CA CYS A 602 29.04 74.73 10.83
C CYS A 602 30.16 75.42 10.03
N LEU A 603 30.73 76.47 10.61
CA LEU A 603 31.80 77.24 9.99
C LEU A 603 33.19 76.62 10.25
N SER A 604 34.06 76.62 9.24
CA SER A 604 35.38 75.98 9.28
C SER A 604 36.44 76.74 10.09
N SER A 605 36.12 77.97 10.52
CA SER A 605 36.84 78.70 11.57
C SER A 605 35.86 79.67 12.25
N ALA A 606 36.11 79.98 13.54
CA ALA A 606 35.39 81.01 14.30
C ALA A 606 33.84 80.93 14.29
N ASP A 607 33.26 79.72 14.27
CA ASP A 607 31.82 79.54 14.53
C ASP A 607 31.49 80.10 15.93
N PRO A 608 30.36 80.81 16.16
CA PRO A 608 29.97 81.27 17.50
C PRO A 608 29.69 80.12 18.49
N ARG A 609 29.58 78.89 17.99
CA ARG A 609 29.53 77.66 18.79
C ARG A 609 30.93 77.07 19.03
N SER A 610 32.02 77.63 18.52
CA SER A 610 33.37 77.04 18.65
C SER A 610 33.92 77.09 20.07
N GLY A 611 34.46 75.95 20.54
CA GLY A 611 34.68 75.70 21.97
C GLY A 611 33.39 75.34 22.74
N GLY A 612 32.29 75.11 22.02
CA GLY A 612 30.97 74.70 22.50
C GLY A 612 30.40 73.60 21.61
N GLU A 613 29.32 73.86 20.86
CA GLU A 613 28.75 72.87 19.91
C GLU A 613 29.60 72.65 18.64
N CYS A 614 30.51 73.57 18.34
CA CYS A 614 31.61 73.36 17.41
C CYS A 614 32.90 73.16 18.21
N PRO A 615 33.83 72.27 17.79
CA PRO A 615 34.89 71.84 18.70
C PRO A 615 36.06 72.84 18.75
N ALA A 616 36.93 72.68 19.76
CA ALA A 616 38.20 73.42 19.91
C ALA A 616 39.28 72.87 18.94
N TYR A 617 40.58 72.82 19.30
CA TYR A 617 41.66 72.16 18.52
C TYR A 617 42.63 71.35 19.41
N CYS A 618 43.24 70.27 18.87
CA CYS A 618 43.72 69.11 19.65
C CYS A 618 45.24 69.02 19.94
N VAL A 619 45.61 68.27 21.00
CA VAL A 619 46.99 67.96 21.41
C VAL A 619 47.13 66.48 21.81
N LYS A 620 48.19 65.80 21.34
CA LYS A 620 48.45 64.36 21.54
C LYS A 620 48.73 63.98 22.99
N GLY A 621 48.19 62.85 23.46
CA GLY A 621 48.41 62.34 24.83
C GLY A 621 47.77 63.16 25.95
N GLN A 622 47.22 64.33 25.65
CA GLN A 622 46.26 65.08 26.47
C GLN A 622 44.96 65.27 25.68
N THR A 623 44.62 64.27 24.87
CA THR A 623 43.61 64.30 23.82
C THR A 623 42.19 64.31 24.40
N THR A 624 41.63 65.49 24.66
CA THR A 624 40.20 65.62 24.99
C THR A 624 39.35 65.43 23.74
N SER A 625 38.15 64.86 23.88
CA SER A 625 37.24 64.60 22.75
C SER A 625 36.78 65.86 22.00
N ASN A 626 36.56 66.95 22.75
CA ASN A 626 35.79 68.12 22.31
C ASN A 626 36.61 69.13 21.48
N CYS A 627 37.73 68.67 20.90
CA CYS A 627 38.59 69.43 20.03
C CYS A 627 38.48 68.94 18.56
N THR A 628 39.00 69.72 17.62
CA THR A 628 39.10 69.41 16.19
C THR A 628 40.56 69.05 15.87
N CYS A 629 40.79 67.96 15.15
CA CYS A 629 42.15 67.63 14.71
C CYS A 629 42.54 68.56 13.55
N ASP A 630 43.60 69.35 13.72
CA ASP A 630 44.10 70.29 12.70
C ASP A 630 44.71 69.51 11.52
N THR A 631 44.41 69.94 10.29
CA THR A 631 44.86 69.29 9.05
C THR A 631 46.32 69.60 8.67
N ASN A 632 47.03 70.49 9.39
CA ASN A 632 48.39 70.92 9.06
C ASN A 632 49.50 70.41 10.01
N ILE A 633 49.19 69.52 10.96
CA ILE A 633 50.15 69.05 11.98
C ILE A 633 50.80 67.71 11.56
N THR A 634 52.14 67.66 11.55
CA THR A 634 52.91 66.56 10.93
C THR A 634 53.16 65.34 11.82
N ASN A 635 53.34 65.51 13.14
CA ASN A 635 53.72 64.41 14.06
C ASN A 635 52.53 63.84 14.87
N PHE A 636 51.31 64.31 14.59
CA PHE A 636 50.07 63.82 15.16
C PHE A 636 49.00 63.82 14.07
N SER A 637 48.96 62.74 13.29
CA SER A 637 48.05 62.63 12.15
C SER A 637 46.59 62.65 12.60
N VAL A 638 45.71 63.22 11.77
CA VAL A 638 44.27 63.31 12.01
C VAL A 638 43.68 61.95 12.40
N THR A 639 44.07 60.86 11.73
CA THR A 639 43.62 59.49 12.03
C THR A 639 43.99 59.03 13.44
N GLN A 640 45.21 59.31 13.91
CA GLN A 640 45.63 58.94 15.27
C GLN A 640 44.92 59.80 16.33
N CYS A 641 44.77 61.10 16.02
CA CYS A 641 44.08 62.08 16.84
C CYS A 641 42.59 61.73 17.06
N GLU A 642 41.88 61.31 16.01
CA GLU A 642 40.48 60.89 16.10
C GLU A 642 40.27 59.54 16.82
N ILE A 643 41.30 58.66 16.91
CA ILE A 643 41.21 57.41 17.70
C ILE A 643 41.45 57.70 19.19
N GLU A 644 42.49 58.47 19.55
CA GLU A 644 42.79 58.79 20.96
C GLU A 644 41.62 59.51 21.67
N LYS A 645 40.92 60.43 20.97
CA LYS A 645 39.69 61.07 21.48
C LYS A 645 38.62 60.07 21.93
N LYS A 646 38.40 59.06 21.09
CA LYS A 646 37.24 58.17 21.18
C LYS A 646 37.32 57.30 22.42
N CYS A 647 38.47 56.70 22.73
CA CYS A 647 38.63 55.97 23.98
C CYS A 647 38.49 56.82 25.25
N ILE A 648 38.66 58.15 25.16
CA ILE A 648 38.70 59.04 26.34
C ILE A 648 37.30 59.57 26.73
N ALA A 649 36.41 59.86 25.77
CA ALA A 649 35.06 60.36 26.09
C ALA A 649 33.90 59.68 25.34
N ASP A 650 34.20 58.81 24.38
CA ASP A 650 33.21 57.94 23.73
C ASP A 650 33.60 56.46 23.89
N LEU A 651 34.08 56.12 25.09
CA LEU A 651 34.38 54.75 25.47
C LEU A 651 33.16 53.83 25.23
N VAL A 652 31.95 54.39 25.32
CA VAL A 652 30.66 53.70 25.20
C VAL A 652 30.44 53.08 23.81
N HIS A 653 30.62 53.84 22.74
CA HIS A 653 30.37 53.37 21.38
C HIS A 653 31.60 52.77 20.69
N GLN A 654 32.76 52.72 21.36
CA GLN A 654 33.95 52.05 20.85
C GLN A 654 33.87 50.56 21.14
N THR A 655 34.28 49.73 20.17
CA THR A 655 34.31 48.27 20.35
C THR A 655 35.32 47.88 21.43
N ALA A 656 35.15 46.68 22.01
CA ALA A 656 36.12 46.14 22.97
C ALA A 656 37.54 45.94 22.38
N SER A 657 37.66 45.89 21.04
CA SER A 657 38.94 45.86 20.31
C SER A 657 39.57 47.24 20.10
N ASP A 658 38.76 48.30 19.93
CA ASP A 658 39.27 49.67 19.81
C ASP A 658 39.68 50.24 21.19
N CYS A 659 38.88 49.95 22.22
CA CYS A 659 39.12 50.37 23.61
C CYS A 659 38.64 49.26 24.59
N PRO A 660 39.49 48.61 25.41
CA PRO A 660 39.09 47.48 26.27
C PRO A 660 38.01 47.80 27.33
N CYS A 661 37.12 46.83 27.64
CA CYS A 661 36.08 46.96 28.68
C CYS A 661 36.66 47.04 30.10
N LEU A 662 36.03 47.84 30.98
CA LEU A 662 36.42 48.01 32.40
C LEU A 662 35.57 47.13 33.34
N SER A 663 36.18 46.63 34.42
CA SER A 663 35.60 45.64 35.34
C SER A 663 34.74 46.21 36.50
N THR A 664 34.60 47.53 36.58
CA THR A 664 33.67 48.27 37.45
C THR A 664 33.29 49.57 36.76
N GLU A 665 32.00 49.93 36.76
CA GLU A 665 31.48 51.21 36.21
C GLU A 665 31.89 51.55 34.76
N ASP A 666 32.11 50.55 33.88
CA ASP A 666 32.21 50.82 32.44
C ASP A 666 30.86 51.34 31.89
N PRO A 667 30.78 52.54 31.29
CA PRO A 667 29.52 53.12 30.82
C PRO A 667 28.84 52.40 29.64
N ARG A 668 29.49 51.42 28.99
CA ARG A 668 28.86 50.49 28.02
C ARG A 668 28.58 49.10 28.58
N ALA A 669 28.82 48.87 29.88
CA ALA A 669 28.30 47.71 30.58
C ALA A 669 26.76 47.74 30.54
N GLY A 670 26.19 47.00 29.57
CA GLY A 670 24.75 46.85 29.34
C GLY A 670 24.26 47.42 28.02
N ASN A 671 25.08 48.19 27.32
CA ASN A 671 24.73 48.82 26.04
C ASN A 671 25.17 47.98 24.82
N GLY A 672 25.17 46.64 24.97
CA GLY A 672 25.48 45.69 23.90
C GLY A 672 26.96 45.56 23.51
N VAL A 673 27.86 46.39 24.05
CA VAL A 673 29.30 46.38 23.75
C VAL A 673 30.14 45.77 24.88
N CYS A 674 29.73 45.97 26.14
CA CYS A 674 30.13 45.18 27.30
C CYS A 674 28.86 44.72 28.06
N PRO A 675 28.83 43.64 28.86
CA PRO A 675 27.61 43.17 29.54
C PRO A 675 27.18 44.07 30.71
N ALA A 676 25.88 44.11 31.04
CA ALA A 676 25.32 44.98 32.09
C ALA A 676 25.79 44.62 33.51
N TYR A 677 25.66 45.55 34.46
CA TYR A 677 25.63 45.23 35.88
C TYR A 677 24.17 45.24 36.37
N CYS A 678 23.73 44.17 37.03
CA CYS A 678 22.35 44.06 37.51
C CYS A 678 22.10 45.04 38.67
N SER A 679 21.04 45.85 38.58
CA SER A 679 20.81 47.03 39.45
C SER A 679 19.54 46.99 40.31
N GLY A 680 18.67 45.99 40.11
CA GLY A 680 17.49 45.75 40.94
C GLY A 680 16.57 44.67 40.34
N PRO A 681 15.44 44.36 41.01
CA PRO A 681 14.41 43.46 40.48
C PRO A 681 13.74 44.02 39.21
N ASP A 682 13.37 43.13 38.27
CA ASP A 682 12.45 43.38 37.14
C ASP A 682 12.73 44.59 36.21
N ILE A 683 14.00 45.00 36.03
CA ILE A 683 14.42 45.89 34.92
C ILE A 683 15.47 45.15 34.05
N PRO A 684 15.34 45.12 32.70
CA PRO A 684 15.75 43.94 31.95
C PRO A 684 17.20 43.91 31.47
N THR A 685 17.88 42.80 31.72
CA THR A 685 18.81 42.11 30.78
C THR A 685 19.17 40.76 31.37
N SER A 686 18.83 39.65 30.70
CA SER A 686 19.14 38.30 31.22
C SER A 686 20.66 38.06 31.36
N ASP A 687 21.46 38.77 30.58
CA ASP A 687 22.93 38.67 30.53
C ASP A 687 23.66 39.69 31.45
N CYS A 688 22.94 40.36 32.37
CA CYS A 688 23.58 41.23 33.35
C CYS A 688 24.44 40.43 34.38
N ILE A 689 25.53 41.05 34.82
CA ILE A 689 26.49 40.55 35.81
C ILE A 689 26.10 41.08 37.20
N CYS A 690 25.96 40.20 38.19
CA CYS A 690 25.71 40.63 39.57
C CYS A 690 26.97 41.31 40.16
N ASN A 691 26.87 42.57 40.56
CA ASN A 691 27.98 43.31 41.17
C ASN A 691 28.31 42.71 42.56
N SER A 692 29.49 42.10 42.67
CA SER A 692 29.97 41.39 43.87
C SER A 692 30.20 42.29 45.09
N ASN A 693 30.31 43.61 44.91
CA ASN A 693 30.48 44.59 45.98
C ASN A 693 29.19 45.37 46.30
N SER A 694 28.05 45.01 45.69
CA SER A 694 26.77 45.69 45.92
C SER A 694 26.19 45.35 47.30
N SER A 695 26.05 46.39 48.13
CA SER A 695 25.37 46.34 49.44
C SER A 695 23.90 46.77 49.40
N ILE A 696 23.39 47.14 48.21
CA ILE A 696 22.02 47.67 48.00
C ILE A 696 21.14 46.64 47.28
N TYR A 697 21.74 45.82 46.42
CA TYR A 697 21.12 44.70 45.73
C TYR A 697 22.17 43.58 45.72
N THR A 698 22.12 42.71 46.72
CA THR A 698 23.21 41.75 46.98
C THR A 698 23.33 40.71 45.88
N PRO A 699 24.48 40.04 45.71
CA PRO A 699 24.62 38.93 44.76
C PRO A 699 23.61 37.79 44.97
N THR A 700 23.01 37.65 46.16
CA THR A 700 21.97 36.67 46.45
C THR A 700 20.59 37.11 45.94
N GLU A 701 20.21 38.37 46.19
CA GLU A 701 18.96 38.97 45.66
C GLU A 701 19.02 39.04 44.12
N CYS A 702 20.17 39.41 43.57
CA CYS A 702 20.42 39.47 42.13
C CYS A 702 20.18 38.15 41.37
N GLN A 703 20.27 37.00 42.04
CA GLN A 703 19.99 35.68 41.45
C GLN A 703 18.54 35.21 41.66
N SER A 704 17.78 35.85 42.56
CA SER A 704 16.34 35.65 42.70
C SER A 704 15.61 36.21 41.47
N ASP A 705 15.90 37.48 41.14
CA ASP A 705 14.96 38.30 40.37
C ASP A 705 15.23 38.28 38.85
N LYS A 706 16.01 37.29 38.38
CA LYS A 706 16.05 36.89 36.95
C LYS A 706 14.87 36.00 36.55
N LYS A 707 13.95 35.72 37.49
CA LYS A 707 12.68 35.01 37.30
C LYS A 707 11.53 36.03 37.22
N CYS A 708 10.61 35.84 36.29
CA CYS A 708 9.47 36.75 36.12
C CYS A 708 8.57 36.76 37.36
N THR A 709 8.37 37.94 37.95
CA THR A 709 7.40 38.15 39.06
C THR A 709 6.02 38.58 38.56
N ILE A 710 5.95 39.08 37.32
CA ILE A 710 4.76 39.70 36.73
C ILE A 710 3.77 38.65 36.24
N SER A 711 2.48 38.86 36.55
CA SER A 711 1.37 37.97 36.19
C SER A 711 1.37 37.53 34.73
N SER A 712 1.10 36.24 34.53
CA SER A 712 1.05 35.50 33.26
C SER A 712 0.19 36.09 32.14
N ASN A 713 -0.75 36.98 32.47
CA ASN A 713 -1.63 37.63 31.50
C ASN A 713 -1.04 38.91 30.90
N SER A 714 0.16 39.32 31.32
CA SER A 714 0.88 40.47 30.75
C SER A 714 1.85 40.08 29.63
N THR A 715 2.47 41.07 29.00
CA THR A 715 3.54 40.91 28.00
C THR A 715 4.79 41.60 28.51
N VAL A 716 5.94 40.94 28.37
CA VAL A 716 7.28 41.47 28.68
C VAL A 716 8.13 41.54 27.40
N PRO A 717 9.21 42.34 27.35
CA PRO A 717 10.14 42.30 26.22
C PRO A 717 10.71 40.89 26.01
N LYS A 718 10.98 40.51 24.76
CA LYS A 718 11.40 39.15 24.45
C LYS A 718 12.68 38.77 25.21
N ASP A 719 12.66 37.60 25.85
CA ASP A 719 13.74 36.99 26.63
C ASP A 719 14.20 37.81 27.87
N SER A 720 13.39 38.76 28.37
CA SER A 720 13.78 39.71 29.42
C SER A 720 13.86 39.14 30.84
N CYS A 721 13.00 38.17 31.17
CA CYS A 721 12.97 37.45 32.46
C CYS A 721 12.64 35.97 32.21
N THR A 722 13.02 35.09 33.13
CA THR A 722 12.77 33.64 33.00
C THR A 722 11.37 33.29 33.50
N CYS A 723 10.54 32.64 32.66
CA CYS A 723 9.18 32.23 33.03
C CYS A 723 9.17 31.33 34.28
N THR A 724 8.13 31.39 35.11
CA THR A 724 7.92 30.48 36.25
C THR A 724 6.52 29.87 36.24
N GLY A 725 6.33 28.78 36.98
CA GLY A 725 5.06 28.03 37.04
C GLY A 725 3.81 28.80 37.48
N SER A 726 3.96 30.01 38.02
CA SER A 726 2.86 30.93 38.37
C SER A 726 2.88 32.25 37.60
N ASN A 727 4.00 32.61 36.96
CA ASN A 727 4.20 33.88 36.25
C ASN A 727 4.94 33.64 34.92
N TYR A 728 4.16 33.55 33.85
CA TYR A 728 4.59 33.24 32.49
C TYR A 728 4.09 34.28 31.45
N PRO A 729 4.45 35.57 31.60
CA PRO A 729 3.99 36.62 30.69
C PRO A 729 4.49 36.42 29.25
N SER A 730 3.72 36.86 28.26
CA SER A 730 4.09 36.71 26.85
C SER A 730 5.43 37.38 26.57
N GLY A 731 6.38 36.65 25.97
CA GLY A 731 7.75 37.11 25.73
C GLY A 731 8.80 36.68 26.76
N CYS A 732 8.43 36.05 27.88
CA CYS A 732 9.42 35.53 28.85
C CYS A 732 10.30 34.39 28.25
N LYS A 733 11.53 34.27 28.77
CA LYS A 733 12.49 33.23 28.41
C LYS A 733 12.13 31.92 29.10
N CYS A 734 12.04 30.82 28.36
CA CYS A 734 11.70 29.52 28.95
C CYS A 734 12.85 28.99 29.85
N PRO A 735 12.54 28.41 31.03
CA PRO A 735 13.53 27.75 31.87
C PRO A 735 14.40 26.74 31.12
N SER A 736 15.69 26.72 31.44
CA SER A 736 16.64 25.73 30.90
C SER A 736 16.50 24.35 31.58
N ASP A 737 16.08 24.34 32.85
CA ASP A 737 15.72 23.16 33.64
C ASP A 737 14.25 22.77 33.37
N SER A 738 14.02 21.52 32.97
CA SER A 738 12.66 21.03 32.66
C SER A 738 11.74 21.03 33.88
N SER A 739 12.27 20.82 35.10
CA SER A 739 11.44 20.73 36.32
C SER A 739 10.68 22.03 36.62
N GLN A 740 11.20 23.16 36.14
CA GLN A 740 10.64 24.50 36.34
C GLN A 740 9.54 24.86 35.32
N LEU A 741 9.19 23.93 34.41
CA LEU A 741 8.09 24.09 33.47
C LEU A 741 6.71 23.76 34.07
N VAL A 742 6.63 23.11 35.23
CA VAL A 742 5.35 22.78 35.89
C VAL A 742 4.53 24.07 36.09
N GLY A 743 3.30 24.08 35.57
CA GLY A 743 2.41 25.25 35.60
C GLY A 743 2.53 26.21 34.42
N ILE A 744 3.55 26.09 33.55
CA ILE A 744 3.75 26.97 32.39
C ILE A 744 3.03 26.41 31.15
N PRO A 745 2.09 27.15 30.52
CA PRO A 745 1.39 26.71 29.31
C PRO A 745 2.27 26.52 28.07
N LYS A 746 1.77 25.68 27.14
CA LYS A 746 2.42 25.33 25.87
C LYS A 746 2.61 26.53 24.92
N ASP A 747 1.71 27.51 24.97
CA ASP A 747 1.74 28.76 24.19
C ASP A 747 2.66 29.84 24.78
N ARG A 748 3.35 29.55 25.90
CA ARG A 748 4.50 30.33 26.38
C ARG A 748 5.81 29.58 26.18
N CYS A 749 5.82 28.30 26.55
CA CYS A 749 6.97 27.44 26.39
C CYS A 749 6.57 26.14 25.70
N SER A 750 7.06 25.96 24.46
CA SER A 750 6.91 24.72 23.70
C SER A 750 7.27 23.49 24.52
N CYS A 751 6.57 22.38 24.27
CA CYS A 751 6.85 21.09 24.89
C CYS A 751 8.25 20.60 24.54
N ARG A 752 9.01 20.10 25.51
CA ARG A 752 10.35 19.54 25.29
C ARG A 752 10.28 18.12 24.74
N SER A 753 11.29 17.75 23.96
CA SER A 753 11.44 16.39 23.41
C SER A 753 11.84 15.34 24.44
N SER A 754 12.14 15.73 25.68
CA SER A 754 12.43 14.81 26.78
C SER A 754 12.15 15.43 28.14
N SER A 755 11.67 14.61 29.07
CA SER A 755 11.53 14.94 30.50
C SER A 755 10.76 16.25 30.79
N ASP A 756 9.79 16.65 29.95
CA ASP A 756 8.89 17.76 30.22
C ASP A 756 7.84 17.33 31.27
N PRO A 757 7.79 17.92 32.47
CA PRO A 757 6.86 17.51 33.52
C PRO A 757 5.40 17.93 33.25
N ARG A 758 5.11 18.46 32.06
CA ARG A 758 3.77 18.76 31.56
C ARG A 758 3.23 17.71 30.58
N ALA A 759 4.02 16.69 30.25
CA ALA A 759 3.58 15.55 29.44
C ALA A 759 2.42 14.81 30.11
N ASP A 760 1.63 14.11 29.30
CA ASP A 760 0.35 13.49 29.72
C ASP A 760 -0.69 14.52 30.21
N GLY A 761 -0.85 15.61 29.45
CA GLY A 761 -1.85 16.64 29.72
C GLY A 761 -1.71 17.88 28.84
N ILE A 762 -0.96 18.88 29.30
CA ILE A 762 -0.73 20.14 28.57
C ILE A 762 0.23 19.92 27.38
N CYS A 763 1.18 19.01 27.56
CA CYS A 763 2.01 18.45 26.51
C CYS A 763 1.57 17.00 26.22
N PRO A 764 1.78 16.50 24.99
CA PRO A 764 1.48 15.11 24.67
C PRO A 764 2.21 14.15 25.62
N ALA A 765 1.59 13.02 25.93
CA ALA A 765 2.26 11.94 26.66
C ALA A 765 3.49 11.46 25.89
N TYR A 766 4.55 11.08 26.61
CA TYR A 766 5.66 10.37 25.97
C TYR A 766 5.23 8.94 25.64
N CYS A 767 5.59 8.44 24.46
CA CYS A 767 5.31 7.06 24.09
C CYS A 767 6.12 6.12 25.02
N ILE A 768 5.45 5.27 25.79
CA ILE A 768 6.09 4.43 26.83
C ILE A 768 6.59 3.10 26.25
N SER A 769 5.87 2.55 25.27
CA SER A 769 6.10 1.24 24.65
C SER A 769 5.29 1.11 23.37
N LYS A 770 5.64 0.13 22.52
CA LYS A 770 4.91 -0.19 21.28
C LYS A 770 3.45 -0.56 21.51
N ASP A 771 3.14 -1.25 22.61
CA ASP A 771 1.78 -1.70 22.92
C ASP A 771 0.86 -0.57 23.43
N ASN A 772 1.43 0.59 23.76
CA ASN A 772 0.72 1.79 24.20
C ASN A 772 0.95 2.98 23.25
N LEU A 773 1.22 2.68 21.98
CA LEU A 773 1.56 3.67 20.97
C LEU A 773 0.29 4.31 20.39
N THR A 774 0.23 5.64 20.40
CA THR A 774 -0.87 6.42 19.80
C THR A 774 -0.33 7.36 18.73
N SER A 775 -1.22 7.86 17.86
CA SER A 775 -0.89 8.91 16.88
C SER A 775 -0.30 10.15 17.54
N ASP A 776 -0.70 10.42 18.79
CA ASP A 776 -0.50 11.72 19.44
C ASP A 776 0.68 11.75 20.41
N CYS A 777 1.14 10.60 20.92
CA CYS A 777 2.28 10.53 21.84
C CYS A 777 3.60 10.99 21.18
N VAL A 778 4.57 11.45 21.98
CA VAL A 778 5.88 11.92 21.48
C VAL A 778 7.00 10.97 21.91
N CYS A 779 7.96 10.70 21.03
CA CYS A 779 9.12 9.88 21.37
C CYS A 779 10.14 10.70 22.20
N ASP A 780 10.46 10.23 23.40
CA ASP A 780 11.36 10.94 24.33
C ASP A 780 12.84 10.76 23.92
N THR A 781 13.57 11.86 23.70
CA THR A 781 14.98 11.88 23.27
C THR A 781 15.96 11.25 24.27
N ASN A 782 15.57 11.10 25.54
CA ASN A 782 16.38 10.54 26.62
C ASN A 782 15.86 9.17 27.14
N SER A 783 14.82 8.59 26.52
CA SER A 783 14.24 7.32 26.96
C SER A 783 15.19 6.14 26.79
N THR A 784 15.52 5.49 27.91
CA THR A 784 16.34 4.26 27.94
C THR A 784 15.53 2.97 27.82
N SER A 785 14.21 3.02 28.03
CA SER A 785 13.32 1.84 27.95
C SER A 785 12.63 1.67 26.59
N TYR A 786 12.39 2.78 25.89
CA TYR A 786 11.82 2.79 24.55
C TYR A 786 12.53 3.89 23.75
N ASN A 787 13.66 3.52 23.17
CA ASN A 787 14.61 4.42 22.50
C ASN A 787 13.91 5.23 21.39
N ILE A 788 14.27 6.50 21.22
CA ILE A 788 13.67 7.40 20.24
C ILE A 788 13.67 6.85 18.80
N GLU A 789 14.74 6.20 18.35
CA GLU A 789 14.81 5.61 17.01
C GLU A 789 13.76 4.50 16.86
N ILE A 790 13.71 3.57 17.82
CA ILE A 790 12.72 2.48 17.84
C ILE A 790 11.29 3.03 17.89
N CYS A 791 11.05 4.03 18.75
CA CYS A 791 9.75 4.67 18.90
C CYS A 791 9.27 5.38 17.63
N LEU A 792 10.16 6.11 16.95
CA LEU A 792 9.82 6.80 15.70
C LEU A 792 9.54 5.79 14.58
N MET A 793 10.34 4.72 14.47
CA MET A 793 10.12 3.65 13.50
C MET A 793 8.79 2.93 13.78
N ASP A 794 8.54 2.52 15.02
CA ASP A 794 7.26 1.90 15.39
C ASP A 794 6.07 2.82 15.10
N LYS A 795 6.18 4.14 15.30
CA LYS A 795 5.12 5.08 14.92
C LYS A 795 4.87 5.11 13.42
N LEU A 796 5.92 5.18 12.62
CA LEU A 796 5.82 5.13 11.15
C LEU A 796 5.19 3.80 10.68
N CYS A 797 5.58 2.68 11.29
CA CYS A 797 5.01 1.37 10.98
C CYS A 797 3.58 1.16 11.47
N THR A 798 3.10 1.94 12.45
CA THR A 798 1.74 1.81 13.00
C THR A 798 0.75 2.78 12.35
N PHE A 799 1.17 4.02 12.07
CA PHE A 799 0.27 5.10 11.64
C PHE A 799 0.50 5.60 10.20
N ASP A 800 1.65 5.29 9.59
CA ASP A 800 2.01 5.75 8.24
C ASP A 800 2.56 4.61 7.35
N LEU A 801 2.15 3.38 7.64
CA LEU A 801 2.75 2.15 7.09
C LEU A 801 2.84 2.14 5.55
N ILE A 802 1.85 2.71 4.87
CA ILE A 802 1.72 2.72 3.40
C ILE A 802 2.92 3.41 2.72
N HIS A 803 3.41 4.52 3.31
CA HIS A 803 4.51 5.30 2.75
C HIS A 803 5.89 4.69 3.05
N GLN A 804 6.03 3.88 4.11
CA GLN A 804 7.31 3.29 4.53
C GLN A 804 7.83 2.22 3.56
N THR A 805 9.14 1.95 3.58
CA THR A 805 9.74 0.83 2.82
C THR A 805 9.72 -0.46 3.63
N ILE A 806 10.13 -1.58 2.99
CA ILE A 806 10.25 -2.89 3.65
C ILE A 806 11.47 -3.01 4.57
N THR A 807 12.47 -2.13 4.40
CA THR A 807 13.62 -2.02 5.32
C THR A 807 13.31 -1.20 6.55
N ASP A 808 12.40 -0.22 6.43
CA ASP A 808 11.95 0.60 7.57
C ASP A 808 10.91 -0.17 8.39
N CYS A 809 9.90 -0.71 7.71
CA CYS A 809 8.79 -1.43 8.29
C CYS A 809 8.61 -2.77 7.58
N PRO A 810 9.00 -3.90 8.21
CA PRO A 810 8.78 -5.23 7.66
C PRO A 810 7.34 -5.48 7.22
N CYS A 811 7.14 -6.33 6.23
CA CYS A 811 5.81 -6.66 5.72
C CYS A 811 4.99 -7.41 6.78
N LEU A 812 3.74 -6.97 7.00
CA LEU A 812 2.85 -7.66 7.94
C LEU A 812 2.42 -9.03 7.38
N SER A 813 2.20 -10.00 8.27
CA SER A 813 1.82 -11.37 7.88
C SER A 813 0.37 -11.51 7.40
N SER A 814 -0.44 -10.44 7.53
CA SER A 814 -1.81 -10.33 7.03
C SER A 814 -2.15 -8.85 6.79
N ALA A 815 -2.97 -8.56 5.78
CA ALA A 815 -3.57 -7.24 5.55
C ALA A 815 -2.58 -6.03 5.46
N ASP A 816 -1.31 -6.24 5.07
CA ASP A 816 -0.40 -5.14 4.79
C ASP A 816 -0.91 -4.34 3.56
N PRO A 817 -1.16 -3.01 3.67
CA PRO A 817 -1.66 -2.20 2.57
C PRO A 817 -0.65 -2.05 1.41
N ARG A 818 0.59 -2.53 1.58
CA ARG A 818 1.64 -2.55 0.56
C ARG A 818 1.77 -3.90 -0.17
N ALA A 819 0.97 -4.90 0.19
CA ALA A 819 1.01 -6.24 -0.40
C ALA A 819 0.64 -6.22 -1.90
N GLY A 820 1.44 -6.88 -2.74
CA GLY A 820 1.34 -6.79 -4.21
C GLY A 820 1.99 -5.52 -4.79
N GLY A 821 2.75 -4.78 -3.97
CA GLY A 821 3.52 -3.60 -4.37
C GLY A 821 4.94 -3.67 -3.78
N LYS A 822 5.21 -2.89 -2.73
CA LYS A 822 6.49 -2.96 -2.00
C LYS A 822 6.67 -4.29 -1.26
N CYS A 823 5.57 -4.86 -0.77
CA CYS A 823 5.54 -6.16 -0.13
C CYS A 823 5.03 -7.22 -1.12
N ALA A 824 5.51 -8.45 -0.97
CA ALA A 824 4.99 -9.60 -1.71
C ALA A 824 3.46 -9.70 -1.57
N SER A 825 2.77 -10.11 -2.64
CA SER A 825 1.34 -10.38 -2.58
C SER A 825 1.04 -11.59 -1.69
N TYR A 826 -0.11 -11.59 -1.04
CA TYR A 826 -0.58 -12.80 -0.37
C TYR A 826 -0.97 -13.86 -1.42
N CYS A 827 -0.59 -15.12 -1.17
CA CYS A 827 -0.87 -16.22 -2.09
C CYS A 827 -2.36 -16.48 -2.20
N ALA A 828 -2.90 -16.51 -3.42
CA ALA A 828 -4.28 -16.91 -3.69
C ALA A 828 -4.35 -18.40 -4.05
N LYS A 829 -5.38 -19.10 -3.55
CA LYS A 829 -5.59 -20.52 -3.83
C LYS A 829 -5.75 -20.76 -5.33
N GLY A 830 -4.92 -21.65 -5.89
CA GLY A 830 -4.84 -21.91 -7.33
C GLY A 830 -3.95 -20.95 -8.13
N ASN A 831 -3.51 -19.82 -7.57
CA ASN A 831 -2.63 -18.84 -8.22
C ASN A 831 -1.40 -18.50 -7.35
N LEU A 832 -0.65 -19.54 -6.93
CA LEU A 832 0.60 -19.36 -6.18
C LEU A 832 1.77 -19.00 -7.10
N THR A 833 2.61 -18.06 -6.65
CA THR A 833 3.96 -17.80 -7.16
C THR A 833 5.00 -18.28 -6.14
N SER A 834 6.28 -18.34 -6.53
CA SER A 834 7.38 -18.64 -5.60
C SER A 834 7.52 -17.57 -4.50
N ASP A 835 7.11 -16.34 -4.82
CA ASP A 835 7.47 -15.15 -4.05
C ASP A 835 6.30 -14.63 -3.19
N CYS A 836 5.07 -15.12 -3.42
CA CYS A 836 3.91 -14.76 -2.60
C CYS A 836 4.04 -15.26 -1.15
N VAL A 837 3.40 -14.57 -0.21
CA VAL A 837 3.42 -14.89 1.23
C VAL A 837 2.08 -15.51 1.65
N CYS A 838 2.12 -16.51 2.53
CA CYS A 838 0.91 -17.14 3.05
C CYS A 838 0.30 -16.31 4.19
N ASP A 839 -0.90 -15.77 3.98
CA ASP A 839 -1.62 -14.91 4.93
C ASP A 839 -1.96 -15.67 6.23
N SER A 840 -1.53 -15.12 7.37
CA SER A 840 -1.72 -15.71 8.70
C SER A 840 -3.16 -15.68 9.20
N ASN A 841 -4.01 -14.78 8.69
CA ASN A 841 -5.39 -14.56 9.12
C ASN A 841 -6.44 -14.96 8.06
N SER A 842 -6.02 -15.51 6.92
CA SER A 842 -6.91 -15.99 5.86
C SER A 842 -7.77 -17.19 6.31
N THR A 843 -9.08 -16.99 6.37
CA THR A 843 -10.07 -18.00 6.78
C THR A 843 -10.47 -18.97 5.66
N SER A 844 -10.31 -18.57 4.39
CA SER A 844 -10.67 -19.38 3.21
C SER A 844 -9.48 -20.15 2.62
N TYR A 845 -8.26 -19.71 2.90
CA TYR A 845 -7.02 -20.32 2.45
C TYR A 845 -5.92 -20.12 3.51
N SER A 846 -5.96 -20.94 4.56
CA SER A 846 -5.11 -20.77 5.72
C SER A 846 -3.62 -20.97 5.41
N SER A 847 -2.77 -20.25 6.15
CA SER A 847 -1.32 -20.27 5.99
C SER A 847 -0.72 -21.68 5.93
N THR A 848 -1.17 -22.60 6.78
CA THR A 848 -0.70 -24.00 6.80
C THR A 848 -0.98 -24.74 5.49
N VAL A 849 -2.15 -24.53 4.87
CA VAL A 849 -2.50 -25.16 3.58
C VAL A 849 -1.73 -24.49 2.45
N CYS A 850 -1.60 -23.16 2.51
CA CYS A 850 -0.84 -22.37 1.55
C CYS A 850 0.65 -22.77 1.49
N GLU A 851 1.31 -22.96 2.64
CA GLU A 851 2.71 -23.39 2.70
C GLU A 851 2.92 -24.82 2.20
N ILE A 852 1.91 -25.70 2.31
CA ILE A 852 1.92 -27.04 1.70
C ILE A 852 1.80 -26.90 0.18
N ASP A 853 0.78 -26.23 -0.34
CA ASP A 853 0.59 -25.99 -1.78
C ASP A 853 1.83 -25.36 -2.43
N LYS A 854 2.48 -24.42 -1.73
CA LYS A 854 3.70 -23.74 -2.19
C LYS A 854 4.87 -24.71 -2.31
N LYS A 855 5.10 -25.57 -1.31
CA LYS A 855 6.11 -26.64 -1.38
C LYS A 855 5.80 -27.66 -2.47
N CYS A 856 4.53 -28.05 -2.64
CA CYS A 856 4.12 -28.95 -3.72
C CYS A 856 4.32 -28.36 -5.12
N LYS A 857 4.26 -27.03 -5.27
CA LYS A 857 4.45 -26.35 -6.56
C LYS A 857 5.92 -26.03 -6.89
N PHE A 858 6.74 -25.69 -5.89
CA PHE A 858 8.09 -25.16 -6.12
C PHE A 858 9.25 -25.99 -5.55
N ASP A 859 8.99 -26.91 -4.61
CA ASP A 859 10.00 -27.77 -3.97
C ASP A 859 9.58 -29.26 -3.97
N LEU A 860 8.83 -29.66 -5.01
CA LEU A 860 8.13 -30.95 -5.06
C LEU A 860 9.04 -32.15 -4.79
N ILE A 861 10.28 -32.15 -5.31
CA ILE A 861 11.24 -33.25 -5.17
C ILE A 861 11.59 -33.59 -3.72
N ASN A 862 11.57 -32.60 -2.82
CA ASN A 862 11.89 -32.80 -1.42
C ASN A 862 10.69 -33.32 -0.59
N GLN A 863 9.45 -33.05 -0.99
CA GLN A 863 8.26 -33.34 -0.19
C GLN A 863 7.87 -34.83 -0.17
N SER A 864 7.15 -35.25 0.87
CA SER A 864 6.61 -36.62 0.97
C SER A 864 5.33 -36.82 0.15
N LYS A 865 4.89 -38.08 0.01
CA LYS A 865 3.60 -38.44 -0.60
C LYS A 865 2.39 -37.99 0.22
N SER A 866 2.51 -37.83 1.53
CA SER A 866 1.42 -37.36 2.41
C SER A 866 1.26 -35.85 2.40
N ASP A 867 2.35 -35.09 2.23
CA ASP A 867 2.29 -33.63 2.13
C ASP A 867 1.87 -33.20 0.71
N CYS A 868 2.43 -33.86 -0.30
CA CYS A 868 2.19 -33.56 -1.71
C CYS A 868 1.89 -34.85 -2.50
N PRO A 869 0.65 -35.05 -2.97
CA PRO A 869 0.27 -36.19 -3.81
C PRO A 869 1.20 -36.39 -5.01
N CYS A 870 1.34 -37.63 -5.46
CA CYS A 870 2.18 -37.97 -6.62
C CYS A 870 1.52 -37.53 -7.93
N LEU A 871 2.27 -36.90 -8.84
CA LEU A 871 1.73 -36.44 -10.12
C LEU A 871 1.54 -37.59 -11.12
N ASN A 872 0.50 -37.50 -11.94
CA ASN A 872 0.18 -38.49 -12.96
C ASN A 872 1.12 -38.48 -14.18
N THR A 873 2.06 -37.53 -14.24
CA THR A 873 3.13 -37.48 -15.25
C THR A 873 4.26 -36.61 -14.71
N GLY A 874 5.52 -36.92 -15.03
CA GLY A 874 6.68 -36.08 -14.74
C GLY A 874 6.99 -35.78 -13.26
N ASP A 875 6.49 -36.53 -12.28
CA ASP A 875 6.84 -36.33 -10.86
C ASP A 875 8.33 -36.64 -10.64
N PRO A 876 9.15 -35.69 -10.16
CA PRO A 876 10.59 -35.91 -9.95
C PRO A 876 10.90 -36.90 -8.81
N ARG A 877 9.89 -37.38 -8.07
CA ARG A 877 10.01 -38.39 -7.01
C ARG A 877 9.62 -39.81 -7.46
N ALA A 878 9.18 -39.99 -8.71
CA ALA A 878 8.68 -41.27 -9.20
C ALA A 878 9.79 -42.32 -9.23
N GLY A 879 9.56 -43.45 -8.55
CA GLY A 879 10.54 -44.53 -8.34
C GLY A 879 11.20 -44.52 -6.95
N GLU A 880 11.12 -43.42 -6.19
CA GLU A 880 11.64 -43.33 -4.82
C GLU A 880 10.53 -43.07 -3.78
N LYS A 881 10.10 -41.80 -3.62
CA LYS A 881 9.05 -41.42 -2.66
C LYS A 881 7.63 -41.62 -3.23
N CYS A 882 7.52 -41.64 -4.55
CA CYS A 882 6.29 -41.91 -5.30
C CYS A 882 6.44 -43.21 -6.12
N PRO A 883 5.35 -43.97 -6.36
CA PRO A 883 5.43 -45.14 -7.23
C PRO A 883 5.96 -44.77 -8.62
N ALA A 884 6.72 -45.67 -9.23
CA ALA A 884 7.20 -45.50 -10.61
C ALA A 884 6.03 -45.47 -11.61
N TYR A 885 6.27 -44.93 -12.81
CA TYR A 885 5.31 -45.00 -13.90
C TYR A 885 5.27 -46.40 -14.53
N CYS A 886 4.08 -46.86 -14.90
CA CYS A 886 3.88 -48.20 -15.49
C CYS A 886 4.54 -48.27 -16.89
N SER A 887 5.50 -49.17 -17.08
CA SER A 887 6.31 -49.25 -18.31
C SER A 887 5.94 -50.38 -19.27
N ALA A 888 5.27 -51.43 -18.79
CA ALA A 888 4.82 -52.58 -19.59
C ALA A 888 3.68 -53.35 -18.89
N LYS A 889 3.03 -54.25 -19.63
CA LYS A 889 1.83 -55.00 -19.22
C LYS A 889 2.06 -56.09 -18.15
N ASP A 890 3.13 -56.86 -18.30
CA ASP A 890 3.43 -58.04 -17.45
C ASP A 890 4.84 -57.95 -16.79
N GLN A 891 5.27 -56.75 -16.36
CA GLN A 891 6.50 -56.52 -15.60
C GLN A 891 6.21 -55.79 -14.27
N PRO A 892 6.89 -56.12 -13.16
CA PRO A 892 6.33 -55.92 -11.83
C PRO A 892 6.51 -54.50 -11.29
N THR A 893 5.40 -53.76 -11.17
CA THR A 893 5.27 -52.61 -10.27
C THR A 893 3.84 -52.55 -9.71
N THR A 894 3.61 -53.25 -8.59
CA THR A 894 2.27 -53.53 -8.03
C THR A 894 1.49 -52.32 -7.51
N ASP A 895 1.99 -51.10 -7.71
CA ASP A 895 1.31 -49.84 -7.37
C ASP A 895 1.63 -48.69 -8.37
N CYS A 896 2.12 -48.99 -9.58
CA CYS A 896 2.58 -47.96 -10.53
C CYS A 896 1.52 -46.94 -10.96
N ILE A 897 1.95 -45.75 -11.34
CA ILE A 897 1.06 -44.70 -11.87
C ILE A 897 1.00 -44.82 -13.41
N CYS A 898 -0.20 -44.74 -13.98
CA CYS A 898 -0.37 -44.71 -15.44
C CYS A 898 -0.13 -43.30 -15.97
N ASP A 899 0.98 -43.12 -16.69
CA ASP A 899 1.40 -41.84 -17.24
C ASP A 899 0.46 -41.33 -18.34
N SER A 900 -0.08 -40.12 -18.16
CA SER A 900 -0.96 -39.46 -19.13
C SER A 900 -0.30 -39.16 -20.48
N ASN A 901 1.03 -39.08 -20.53
CA ASN A 901 1.81 -38.74 -21.72
C ASN A 901 2.51 -39.95 -22.37
N SER A 902 2.33 -41.16 -21.85
CA SER A 902 2.99 -42.36 -22.37
C SER A 902 2.49 -42.74 -23.76
N THR A 903 3.38 -42.73 -24.75
CA THR A 903 3.09 -43.17 -26.12
C THR A 903 3.17 -44.69 -26.29
N ASN A 904 3.95 -45.38 -25.45
CA ASN A 904 4.18 -46.83 -25.54
C ASN A 904 3.18 -47.66 -24.72
N TYR A 905 2.63 -47.10 -23.64
CA TYR A 905 1.58 -47.73 -22.83
C TYR A 905 0.55 -46.65 -22.44
N PRO A 906 -0.35 -46.26 -23.38
CA PRO A 906 -1.22 -45.11 -23.23
C PRO A 906 -2.12 -45.21 -22.00
N GLN A 907 -2.43 -44.07 -21.37
CA GLN A 907 -3.09 -44.05 -20.07
C GLN A 907 -4.42 -44.81 -20.00
N SER A 908 -5.23 -44.78 -21.06
CA SER A 908 -6.48 -45.54 -21.16
C SER A 908 -6.24 -47.06 -21.18
N THR A 909 -5.28 -47.52 -21.98
CA THR A 909 -4.83 -48.92 -22.01
C THR A 909 -4.24 -49.33 -20.66
N CYS A 910 -3.35 -48.51 -20.11
CA CYS A 910 -2.73 -48.75 -18.80
C CYS A 910 -3.77 -48.85 -17.68
N ASN A 911 -4.72 -47.92 -17.58
CA ASN A 911 -5.78 -47.97 -16.58
C ASN A 911 -6.72 -49.19 -16.74
N THR A 912 -6.80 -49.79 -17.94
CA THR A 912 -7.63 -50.98 -18.22
C THR A 912 -6.87 -52.29 -17.96
N GLU A 913 -5.55 -52.31 -18.19
CA GLU A 913 -4.74 -53.53 -18.16
C GLU A 913 -3.84 -53.65 -16.92
N LYS A 914 -3.52 -52.55 -16.23
CA LYS A 914 -2.70 -52.54 -15.01
C LYS A 914 -3.30 -53.46 -13.95
N GLY A 915 -2.55 -54.51 -13.62
CA GLY A 915 -2.84 -55.40 -12.50
C GLY A 915 -3.48 -56.73 -12.90
N HIS A 916 -3.94 -56.92 -14.14
CA HIS A 916 -4.49 -58.20 -14.60
C HIS A 916 -3.49 -58.98 -15.48
N CYS A 917 -3.38 -60.30 -15.28
CA CYS A 917 -2.43 -61.12 -16.05
C CYS A 917 -2.82 -61.23 -17.54
N SER A 918 -1.88 -60.93 -18.45
CA SER A 918 -2.05 -61.19 -19.88
C SER A 918 -1.45 -62.55 -20.30
N ALA A 919 -0.42 -63.00 -19.57
CA ALA A 919 0.23 -64.29 -19.78
C ALA A 919 -0.76 -65.47 -19.61
N SER A 920 -0.71 -66.44 -20.53
CA SER A 920 -1.71 -67.52 -20.61
C SER A 920 -1.69 -68.46 -19.39
N SER A 921 -2.82 -69.09 -19.09
CA SER A 921 -3.02 -69.97 -17.92
C SER A 921 -2.03 -71.15 -17.76
N ASN A 922 -1.33 -71.50 -18.84
CA ASN A 922 -0.29 -72.55 -18.87
C ASN A 922 1.13 -72.02 -18.58
N SER A 923 1.32 -70.70 -18.53
CA SER A 923 2.60 -70.06 -18.22
C SER A 923 2.83 -69.88 -16.72
N THR A 924 3.98 -69.32 -16.34
CA THR A 924 4.32 -68.98 -14.95
C THR A 924 4.78 -67.53 -14.90
N VAL A 925 4.26 -66.76 -13.94
CA VAL A 925 4.60 -65.37 -13.66
C VAL A 925 5.29 -65.28 -12.28
N PRO A 926 6.05 -64.20 -11.98
CA PRO A 926 6.56 -63.97 -10.64
C PRO A 926 5.41 -63.92 -9.62
N LYS A 927 5.65 -64.41 -8.39
CA LYS A 927 4.57 -64.58 -7.41
C LYS A 927 3.91 -63.22 -7.10
N ASP A 928 2.58 -63.21 -7.15
CA ASP A 928 1.71 -62.05 -6.89
C ASP A 928 1.91 -60.85 -7.85
N SER A 929 2.59 -61.02 -8.99
CA SER A 929 2.92 -59.90 -9.89
C SER A 929 1.75 -59.35 -10.72
N CYS A 930 0.70 -60.14 -10.90
CA CYS A 930 -0.53 -59.79 -11.58
C CYS A 930 -1.69 -60.63 -11.03
N GLU A 931 -2.92 -60.13 -11.15
CA GLU A 931 -4.13 -60.76 -10.67
C GLU A 931 -4.71 -61.73 -11.72
N CYS A 932 -5.05 -62.93 -11.28
CA CYS A 932 -5.62 -63.99 -12.11
C CYS A 932 -6.97 -63.53 -12.70
N THR A 933 -7.23 -63.86 -13.97
CA THR A 933 -8.53 -63.65 -14.61
C THR A 933 -9.15 -64.99 -15.02
N GLY A 934 -10.47 -65.00 -15.29
CA GLY A 934 -11.21 -66.19 -15.72
C GLY A 934 -10.73 -66.83 -17.03
N THR A 935 -9.92 -66.12 -17.82
CA THR A 935 -9.28 -66.63 -19.06
C THR A 935 -7.77 -66.85 -18.89
N ASN A 936 -7.08 -65.97 -18.17
CA ASN A 936 -5.64 -66.00 -17.93
C ASN A 936 -5.33 -66.10 -16.43
N SER A 937 -5.03 -67.32 -15.97
CA SER A 937 -4.65 -67.65 -14.59
C SER A 937 -3.31 -68.44 -14.54
N PRO A 938 -2.18 -67.79 -14.92
CA PRO A 938 -0.86 -68.42 -14.93
C PRO A 938 -0.41 -68.85 -13.53
N SER A 939 0.54 -69.78 -13.44
CA SER A 939 1.11 -70.17 -12.15
C SER A 939 1.82 -68.97 -11.52
N GLY A 940 1.46 -68.61 -10.27
CA GLY A 940 2.03 -67.46 -9.56
C GLY A 940 1.15 -66.20 -9.54
N CYS A 941 0.05 -66.13 -10.27
CA CYS A 941 -0.86 -64.98 -10.20
C CYS A 941 -1.54 -64.86 -8.83
N LYS A 942 -1.84 -63.61 -8.44
CA LYS A 942 -2.59 -63.24 -7.23
C LYS A 942 -4.09 -63.52 -7.45
N CYS A 943 -4.79 -64.04 -6.44
CA CYS A 943 -6.22 -64.29 -6.57
C CYS A 943 -7.07 -63.02 -6.39
N PRO A 944 -8.15 -62.83 -7.19
CA PRO A 944 -9.07 -61.71 -7.04
C PRO A 944 -9.66 -61.55 -5.64
N THR A 945 -9.80 -60.28 -5.22
CA THR A 945 -10.47 -59.91 -3.96
C THR A 945 -12.00 -59.85 -4.09
N ASP A 946 -12.52 -59.61 -5.30
CA ASP A 946 -13.94 -59.81 -5.65
C ASP A 946 -14.21 -61.32 -5.87
N SER A 947 -15.37 -61.84 -5.42
CA SER A 947 -15.75 -63.23 -5.64
C SER A 947 -16.28 -63.49 -7.05
N THR A 948 -16.94 -62.51 -7.69
CA THR A 948 -17.50 -62.63 -9.05
C THR A 948 -16.42 -62.92 -10.09
N LEU A 949 -15.23 -62.33 -9.92
CA LEU A 949 -14.06 -62.50 -10.79
C LEU A 949 -13.41 -63.89 -10.68
N LEU A 950 -13.85 -64.75 -9.75
CA LEU A 950 -13.38 -66.14 -9.64
C LEU A 950 -13.98 -67.07 -10.70
N VAL A 951 -15.01 -66.65 -11.44
CA VAL A 951 -15.59 -67.45 -12.54
C VAL A 951 -14.52 -67.76 -13.59
N GLY A 952 -14.40 -69.04 -13.95
CA GLY A 952 -13.35 -69.54 -14.85
C GLY A 952 -12.01 -69.86 -14.17
N ILE A 953 -11.74 -69.36 -12.96
CA ILE A 953 -10.45 -69.57 -12.28
C ILE A 953 -10.41 -70.92 -11.55
N PRO A 954 -9.48 -71.85 -11.89
CA PRO A 954 -9.40 -73.17 -11.27
C PRO A 954 -9.12 -73.13 -9.76
N LYS A 955 -9.67 -74.10 -9.02
CA LYS A 955 -9.42 -74.29 -7.58
C LYS A 955 -7.94 -74.48 -7.23
N SER A 956 -7.14 -74.98 -8.17
CA SER A 956 -5.67 -75.15 -8.08
C SER A 956 -4.88 -73.85 -8.31
N ARG A 957 -5.54 -72.75 -8.69
CA ARG A 957 -4.99 -71.39 -8.68
C ARG A 957 -5.55 -70.60 -7.49
N CYS A 958 -6.87 -70.59 -7.33
CA CYS A 958 -7.56 -69.87 -6.27
C CYS A 958 -8.54 -70.76 -5.53
N GLY A 959 -8.31 -70.97 -4.23
CA GLY A 959 -9.16 -71.79 -3.36
C GLY A 959 -10.61 -71.30 -3.28
N CYS A 960 -11.51 -72.16 -2.80
CA CYS A 960 -12.93 -71.85 -2.60
C CYS A 960 -13.12 -70.87 -1.43
N ARG A 961 -14.02 -69.89 -1.58
CA ARG A 961 -14.41 -68.96 -0.52
C ARG A 961 -15.50 -69.55 0.39
N SER A 962 -15.51 -69.11 1.65
CA SER A 962 -16.47 -69.50 2.68
C SER A 962 -17.84 -68.82 2.56
N THR A 963 -17.96 -67.80 1.70
CA THR A 963 -19.17 -67.03 1.41
C THR A 963 -19.18 -66.69 -0.08
N GLU A 964 -20.35 -66.73 -0.72
CA GLU A 964 -20.61 -66.19 -2.08
C GLU A 964 -19.57 -66.54 -3.16
N ASP A 965 -18.99 -67.76 -3.14
CA ASP A 965 -18.14 -68.22 -4.25
C ASP A 965 -19.04 -68.66 -5.44
N PRO A 966 -18.95 -68.03 -6.63
CA PRO A 966 -19.80 -68.40 -7.77
C PRO A 966 -19.49 -69.80 -8.33
N ARG A 967 -18.42 -70.45 -7.84
CA ARG A 967 -18.06 -71.84 -8.17
C ARG A 967 -18.67 -72.86 -7.20
N ALA A 968 -19.35 -72.43 -6.15
CA ALA A 968 -20.08 -73.28 -5.20
C ALA A 968 -21.23 -74.03 -5.88
N GLY A 969 -21.47 -75.28 -5.48
CA GLY A 969 -22.48 -76.17 -6.07
C GLY A 969 -22.16 -76.70 -7.47
N ASN A 970 -21.42 -75.93 -8.29
CA ASN A 970 -21.05 -76.24 -9.67
C ASN A 970 -19.89 -77.24 -9.81
N GLY A 971 -19.77 -78.21 -8.87
CA GLY A 971 -18.75 -79.26 -8.85
C GLY A 971 -17.30 -78.83 -8.56
N ILE A 972 -16.97 -77.54 -8.68
CA ILE A 972 -15.64 -76.99 -8.40
C ILE A 972 -15.47 -76.71 -6.89
N CYS A 973 -16.50 -76.15 -6.26
CA CYS A 973 -16.58 -75.92 -4.81
C CYS A 973 -17.87 -76.54 -4.23
N PRO A 974 -17.88 -76.97 -2.96
CA PRO A 974 -19.07 -77.54 -2.31
C PRO A 974 -20.28 -76.59 -2.36
N ALA A 975 -21.49 -77.14 -2.30
CA ALA A 975 -22.71 -76.33 -2.15
C ALA A 975 -22.84 -75.79 -0.71
N TYR A 976 -23.43 -74.60 -0.58
CA TYR A 976 -23.83 -74.06 0.72
C TYR A 976 -25.08 -74.79 1.25
N CYS A 977 -25.15 -75.00 2.57
CA CYS A 977 -26.28 -75.66 3.21
C CYS A 977 -27.56 -74.81 3.19
N VAL A 978 -28.72 -75.46 3.04
CA VAL A 978 -30.04 -74.81 3.05
C VAL A 978 -30.87 -75.31 4.23
N LYS A 979 -31.50 -74.38 4.96
CA LYS A 979 -32.32 -74.68 6.14
C LYS A 979 -33.50 -75.58 5.76
N GLY A 980 -33.69 -76.66 6.51
CA GLY A 980 -34.73 -77.67 6.24
C GLY A 980 -34.34 -78.77 5.24
N SER A 981 -33.27 -78.57 4.45
CA SER A 981 -32.77 -79.52 3.43
C SER A 981 -31.27 -79.79 3.61
N LEU A 982 -30.86 -80.06 4.86
CA LEU A 982 -29.47 -80.33 5.21
C LEU A 982 -28.96 -81.66 4.63
N THR A 983 -27.74 -81.65 4.09
CA THR A 983 -26.99 -82.84 3.69
C THR A 983 -25.65 -82.91 4.42
N GLN A 984 -25.00 -84.07 4.43
CA GLN A 984 -23.74 -84.24 5.16
C GLN A 984 -22.57 -83.47 4.51
N ASP A 985 -22.57 -83.33 3.17
CA ASP A 985 -21.46 -82.73 2.41
C ASP A 985 -21.61 -81.23 2.10
N CYS A 986 -22.74 -80.60 2.44
CA CYS A 986 -22.89 -79.15 2.29
C CYS A 986 -22.03 -78.38 3.32
N THR A 987 -21.55 -77.20 2.94
CA THR A 987 -20.80 -76.30 3.84
C THR A 987 -21.70 -75.19 4.38
N CYS A 988 -21.52 -74.78 5.64
CA CYS A 988 -22.30 -73.68 6.21
C CYS A 988 -21.73 -72.33 5.77
N ASP A 989 -22.55 -71.51 5.12
CA ASP A 989 -22.17 -70.15 4.70
C ASP A 989 -22.00 -69.23 5.92
N ILE A 990 -20.87 -68.51 5.98
CA ILE A 990 -20.55 -67.59 7.07
C ILE A 990 -21.30 -66.25 6.92
N GLY A 991 -21.66 -65.85 5.70
CA GLY A 991 -22.32 -64.58 5.39
C GLY A 991 -23.86 -64.63 5.41
N SER A 992 -24.45 -65.83 5.39
CA SER A 992 -25.91 -65.99 5.30
C SER A 992 -26.64 -65.44 6.53
N GLN A 993 -27.47 -64.41 6.34
CA GLN A 993 -28.33 -63.87 7.39
C GLN A 993 -29.58 -64.74 7.64
N SER A 994 -30.10 -65.41 6.60
CA SER A 994 -31.28 -66.28 6.69
C SER A 994 -30.96 -67.66 7.26
N TYR A 995 -29.72 -68.14 7.08
CA TYR A 995 -29.22 -69.35 7.71
C TYR A 995 -27.78 -69.21 8.24
N PRO A 996 -27.57 -68.47 9.34
CA PRO A 996 -26.24 -68.21 9.89
C PRO A 996 -25.46 -69.49 10.18
N SER A 997 -24.16 -69.48 9.87
CA SER A 997 -23.25 -70.63 10.03
C SER A 997 -23.35 -71.31 11.41
N THR A 998 -23.49 -70.55 12.49
CA THR A 998 -23.64 -71.08 13.86
C THR A 998 -24.96 -71.84 14.08
N THR A 999 -26.05 -71.43 13.43
CA THR A 999 -27.33 -72.15 13.41
C THR A 999 -27.24 -73.36 12.49
N CYS A 1000 -26.67 -73.22 11.30
CA CYS A 1000 -26.45 -74.30 10.34
C CYS A 1000 -25.63 -75.46 10.94
N LEU A 1001 -24.55 -75.16 11.67
CA LEU A 1001 -23.76 -76.17 12.36
C LEU A 1001 -24.52 -76.85 13.50
N LYS A 1002 -25.35 -76.11 14.26
CA LYS A 1002 -26.21 -76.70 15.31
C LYS A 1002 -27.28 -77.63 14.73
N ASP A 1003 -28.01 -77.19 13.72
CA ASP A 1003 -29.04 -78.01 13.05
C ASP A 1003 -28.42 -79.30 12.49
N LYS A 1004 -27.22 -79.22 11.89
CA LYS A 1004 -26.48 -80.38 11.38
C LYS A 1004 -26.13 -81.38 12.48
N LEU A 1005 -25.71 -80.92 13.67
CA LEU A 1005 -25.49 -81.77 14.85
C LEU A 1005 -26.80 -82.36 15.41
N CYS A 1006 -27.87 -81.56 15.51
CA CYS A 1006 -29.15 -82.02 16.04
C CYS A 1006 -29.89 -83.02 15.13
N ILE A 1007 -29.62 -83.01 13.82
CA ILE A 1007 -30.20 -83.96 12.85
C ILE A 1007 -29.35 -85.23 12.72
N PHE A 1008 -28.02 -85.12 12.62
CA PHE A 1008 -27.16 -86.27 12.33
C PHE A 1008 -26.50 -86.91 13.57
N GLU A 1009 -26.45 -86.24 14.72
CA GLU A 1009 -25.73 -86.71 15.92
C GLU A 1009 -26.54 -86.61 17.24
N LEU A 1010 -27.87 -86.50 17.18
CA LEU A 1010 -28.74 -86.13 18.33
C LEU A 1010 -28.43 -86.82 19.67
N ILE A 1011 -28.08 -88.10 19.68
CA ILE A 1011 -27.81 -88.90 20.90
C ILE A 1011 -26.66 -88.33 21.74
N SER A 1012 -25.65 -87.70 21.14
CA SER A 1012 -24.51 -87.11 21.86
C SER A 1012 -24.79 -85.70 22.41
N GLN A 1013 -25.95 -85.12 22.08
CA GLN A 1013 -26.21 -83.69 22.29
C GLN A 1013 -26.97 -83.38 23.59
N SER A 1014 -26.51 -82.36 24.31
CA SER A 1014 -27.16 -81.86 25.53
C SER A 1014 -28.52 -81.21 25.25
N LYS A 1015 -29.38 -81.13 26.28
CA LYS A 1015 -30.67 -80.42 26.21
C LYS A 1015 -30.55 -78.91 25.87
N ALA A 1016 -29.36 -78.33 26.01
CA ALA A 1016 -29.08 -76.93 25.68
C ALA A 1016 -28.60 -76.74 24.23
N ASN A 1017 -28.06 -77.78 23.60
CA ASN A 1017 -27.71 -77.77 22.17
C ASN A 1017 -28.92 -78.13 21.31
N CYS A 1018 -29.61 -79.21 21.67
CA CYS A 1018 -30.76 -79.74 20.96
C CYS A 1018 -31.90 -80.01 21.96
N PRO A 1019 -33.05 -79.31 21.88
CA PRO A 1019 -34.19 -79.49 22.77
C PRO A 1019 -34.67 -80.95 22.83
N CYS A 1020 -35.39 -81.30 23.91
CA CYS A 1020 -35.98 -82.62 24.09
C CYS A 1020 -37.20 -82.81 23.20
N LEU A 1021 -37.32 -83.95 22.52
CA LEU A 1021 -38.46 -84.27 21.67
C LEU A 1021 -39.66 -84.74 22.51
N MET A 1022 -40.87 -84.28 22.16
CA MET A 1022 -42.13 -84.62 22.86
C MET A 1022 -42.64 -86.04 22.58
N LYS A 1023 -41.84 -86.86 21.87
CA LYS A 1023 -42.09 -88.26 21.56
C LYS A 1023 -40.76 -88.96 21.25
N GLY A 1024 -40.51 -90.11 21.88
CA GLY A 1024 -39.40 -91.00 21.52
C GLY A 1024 -37.99 -90.38 21.48
N ASP A 1025 -37.68 -89.37 22.29
CA ASP A 1025 -36.31 -88.85 22.39
C ASP A 1025 -35.38 -89.94 22.97
N PRO A 1026 -34.31 -90.35 22.26
CA PRO A 1026 -33.41 -91.40 22.75
C PRO A 1026 -32.61 -91.00 24.02
N ARG A 1027 -32.71 -89.74 24.47
CA ARG A 1027 -32.08 -89.20 25.68
C ARG A 1027 -33.05 -89.06 26.86
N ALA A 1028 -34.33 -89.45 26.69
CA ALA A 1028 -35.34 -89.40 27.75
C ALA A 1028 -34.98 -90.31 28.93
N GLY A 1029 -35.31 -89.86 30.14
CA GLY A 1029 -34.93 -90.51 31.41
C GLY A 1029 -33.48 -90.28 31.86
N ASN A 1030 -32.65 -89.58 31.08
CA ASN A 1030 -31.26 -89.23 31.44
C ASN A 1030 -30.96 -87.74 31.27
N VAL A 1031 -30.87 -87.25 30.02
CA VAL A 1031 -30.57 -85.83 29.72
C VAL A 1031 -31.87 -85.03 29.57
N CYS A 1032 -32.91 -85.69 29.09
CA CYS A 1032 -34.28 -85.20 29.04
C CYS A 1032 -35.12 -85.91 30.12
N PRO A 1033 -36.12 -85.24 30.74
CA PRO A 1033 -37.07 -85.89 31.65
C PRO A 1033 -37.68 -87.16 31.06
N SER A 1034 -38.05 -88.11 31.92
CA SER A 1034 -38.81 -89.29 31.52
C SER A 1034 -40.26 -88.90 31.13
N TYR A 1035 -40.87 -89.70 30.26
CA TYR A 1035 -42.28 -89.54 29.91
C TYR A 1035 -43.19 -90.03 31.04
N CYS A 1036 -44.28 -89.31 31.33
CA CYS A 1036 -45.29 -89.73 32.31
C CYS A 1036 -46.13 -90.89 31.76
N ILE A 1037 -46.10 -92.05 32.43
CA ILE A 1037 -46.70 -93.30 31.90
C ILE A 1037 -48.16 -93.47 32.35
N SER A 1038 -48.52 -93.04 33.56
CA SER A 1038 -49.88 -93.13 34.10
C SER A 1038 -50.17 -92.07 35.17
N LYS A 1039 -51.45 -91.84 35.49
CA LYS A 1039 -51.86 -90.93 36.58
C LYS A 1039 -51.34 -91.36 37.96
N ALA A 1040 -51.14 -92.66 38.18
CA ALA A 1040 -50.65 -93.20 39.45
C ALA A 1040 -49.15 -92.98 39.68
N GLU A 1041 -48.40 -92.71 38.60
CA GLU A 1041 -46.94 -92.51 38.60
C GLU A 1041 -46.58 -91.06 38.23
N LEU A 1042 -47.58 -90.15 38.26
CA LEU A 1042 -47.43 -88.77 37.84
C LEU A 1042 -46.65 -87.95 38.86
N THR A 1043 -45.52 -87.38 38.43
CA THR A 1043 -44.70 -86.46 39.24
C THR A 1043 -44.71 -85.06 38.62
N ALA A 1044 -44.25 -84.06 39.39
CA ALA A 1044 -44.07 -82.71 38.88
C ALA A 1044 -42.99 -82.62 37.76
N GLU A 1045 -42.13 -83.62 37.63
CA GLU A 1045 -40.90 -83.55 36.82
C GLU A 1045 -40.97 -84.32 35.49
N CYS A 1046 -41.83 -85.34 35.35
CA CYS A 1046 -41.99 -86.07 34.09
C CYS A 1046 -42.71 -85.21 33.01
N MET A 1047 -42.55 -85.57 31.73
CA MET A 1047 -43.20 -84.88 30.59
C MET A 1047 -44.31 -85.73 29.93
N CYS A 1048 -45.40 -85.12 29.47
CA CYS A 1048 -46.52 -85.86 28.90
C CYS A 1048 -46.31 -86.15 27.39
N GLU A 1049 -46.25 -87.43 26.99
CA GLU A 1049 -45.87 -87.84 25.61
C GLU A 1049 -47.02 -87.76 24.59
N LEU A 1050 -46.68 -87.35 23.35
CA LEU A 1050 -47.61 -87.34 22.21
C LEU A 1050 -47.97 -88.74 21.70
N GLY A 1051 -49.11 -89.23 22.17
CA GLY A 1051 -49.73 -90.50 21.76
C GLY A 1051 -49.54 -91.66 22.75
N SER A 1052 -49.18 -91.36 24.00
CA SER A 1052 -49.17 -92.32 25.11
C SER A 1052 -50.57 -92.86 25.43
N SER A 1053 -50.63 -94.03 26.08
CA SER A 1053 -51.84 -94.58 26.73
C SER A 1053 -52.37 -93.69 27.86
N TYR A 1054 -51.56 -92.74 28.35
CA TYR A 1054 -52.00 -91.63 29.17
C TYR A 1054 -52.03 -90.34 28.31
N PRO A 1055 -53.21 -89.91 27.80
CA PRO A 1055 -53.28 -88.83 26.82
C PRO A 1055 -52.74 -87.51 27.37
N GLN A 1056 -51.94 -86.80 26.57
CA GLN A 1056 -51.22 -85.59 26.98
C GLN A 1056 -52.10 -84.56 27.71
N VAL A 1057 -53.29 -84.25 27.19
CA VAL A 1057 -54.22 -83.28 27.78
C VAL A 1057 -54.76 -83.73 29.15
N SER A 1058 -54.93 -85.04 29.37
CA SER A 1058 -55.28 -85.58 30.70
C SER A 1058 -54.08 -85.52 31.64
N CYS A 1059 -52.90 -85.89 31.15
CA CYS A 1059 -51.64 -85.89 31.90
C CYS A 1059 -51.27 -84.49 32.43
N GLU A 1060 -51.24 -83.46 31.59
CA GLU A 1060 -50.91 -82.09 32.02
C GLU A 1060 -51.97 -81.52 32.98
N ARG A 1061 -53.27 -81.79 32.74
CA ARG A 1061 -54.35 -81.35 33.65
C ARG A 1061 -54.25 -82.02 35.02
N ASP A 1062 -54.04 -83.33 35.07
CA ASP A 1062 -53.87 -84.06 36.32
C ASP A 1062 -52.61 -83.59 37.09
N LYS A 1063 -51.58 -83.16 36.36
CA LYS A 1063 -50.32 -82.64 36.90
C LYS A 1063 -50.52 -81.28 37.59
N LEU A 1064 -51.35 -80.40 37.02
CA LEU A 1064 -51.75 -79.14 37.65
C LEU A 1064 -52.44 -79.35 39.01
N CYS A 1065 -53.24 -80.42 39.15
CA CYS A 1065 -53.86 -80.78 40.44
C CYS A 1065 -52.86 -81.19 41.53
N ILE A 1066 -51.62 -81.55 41.16
CA ILE A 1066 -50.54 -81.90 42.10
C ILE A 1066 -49.72 -80.65 42.47
N VAL A 1067 -49.42 -79.79 41.49
CA VAL A 1067 -48.47 -78.66 41.70
C VAL A 1067 -49.12 -77.36 42.17
N ASP A 1068 -50.41 -77.12 41.87
CA ASP A 1068 -51.07 -75.83 42.16
C ASP A 1068 -52.58 -75.96 42.46
N LEU A 1069 -52.93 -76.85 43.40
CA LEU A 1069 -54.32 -77.19 43.69
C LEU A 1069 -55.22 -75.98 44.05
N ILE A 1070 -54.66 -74.96 44.72
CA ILE A 1070 -55.44 -73.83 45.27
C ILE A 1070 -56.04 -72.91 44.19
N HIS A 1071 -55.43 -72.84 43.00
CA HIS A 1071 -55.95 -72.05 41.88
C HIS A 1071 -56.83 -72.87 40.92
N GLN A 1072 -57.00 -74.17 41.14
CA GLN A 1072 -57.80 -75.02 40.27
C GLN A 1072 -59.27 -75.10 40.69
N SER A 1073 -60.16 -74.99 39.71
CA SER A 1073 -61.60 -75.18 39.89
C SER A 1073 -61.93 -76.61 40.34
N THR A 1074 -63.08 -76.75 40.99
CA THR A 1074 -63.64 -78.05 41.40
C THR A 1074 -63.93 -78.98 40.21
N SER A 1075 -64.13 -78.41 39.01
CA SER A 1075 -64.30 -79.13 37.75
C SER A 1075 -63.00 -79.65 37.13
N ASN A 1076 -61.87 -78.99 37.36
CA ASN A 1076 -60.55 -79.45 36.93
C ASN A 1076 -59.95 -80.45 37.93
N CYS A 1077 -60.00 -80.10 39.22
CA CYS A 1077 -59.44 -80.86 40.33
C CYS A 1077 -60.50 -81.00 41.43
N PRO A 1078 -61.12 -82.18 41.62
CA PRO A 1078 -62.15 -82.41 42.63
C PRO A 1078 -61.72 -81.99 44.05
N CYS A 1079 -62.67 -81.63 44.91
CA CYS A 1079 -62.37 -81.32 46.31
C CYS A 1079 -61.91 -82.58 47.06
N LEU A 1080 -60.87 -82.45 47.87
CA LEU A 1080 -60.39 -83.51 48.76
C LEU A 1080 -61.39 -83.76 49.89
N ALA A 1081 -61.64 -85.03 50.20
CA ALA A 1081 -62.65 -85.42 51.19
C ALA A 1081 -62.32 -85.04 52.65
N ILE A 1082 -61.07 -84.65 52.91
CA ILE A 1082 -60.57 -84.16 54.21
C ILE A 1082 -59.50 -83.10 53.91
N ASN A 1083 -59.56 -81.94 54.58
CA ASN A 1083 -58.55 -80.87 54.54
C ASN A 1083 -58.15 -80.39 53.13
N ASP A 1084 -59.11 -80.13 52.23
CA ASP A 1084 -58.81 -79.38 51.01
C ASP A 1084 -58.36 -77.95 51.38
N PRO A 1085 -57.27 -77.41 50.81
CA PRO A 1085 -56.82 -76.05 51.09
C PRO A 1085 -57.71 -74.95 50.49
N ARG A 1086 -58.69 -75.30 49.63
CA ARG A 1086 -59.70 -74.38 49.11
C ARG A 1086 -60.88 -74.28 50.08
N ASN A 1087 -61.25 -73.06 50.45
CA ASN A 1087 -62.29 -72.76 51.45
C ASN A 1087 -63.64 -73.46 51.15
N GLU A 1088 -64.41 -73.79 52.19
CA GLU A 1088 -65.70 -74.51 52.08
C GLU A 1088 -66.69 -73.84 51.11
N SER A 1089 -66.62 -72.50 50.99
CA SER A 1089 -67.43 -71.71 50.05
C SER A 1089 -67.16 -71.97 48.57
N ILE A 1090 -66.04 -72.62 48.22
CA ILE A 1090 -65.66 -72.95 46.83
C ILE A 1090 -66.16 -74.35 46.45
N CYS A 1091 -66.21 -75.28 47.41
CA CYS A 1091 -66.72 -76.64 47.19
C CYS A 1091 -68.26 -76.74 47.26
N ASN A 1092 -68.97 -75.69 47.70
CA ASN A 1092 -70.44 -75.69 47.87
C ASN A 1092 -71.11 -74.36 47.46
N GLN A 1093 -71.35 -74.14 46.16
CA GLN A 1093 -72.55 -73.43 45.66
C GLN A 1093 -72.76 -73.65 44.15
N THR A 1094 -73.97 -73.36 43.66
CA THR A 1094 -74.51 -73.98 42.43
C THR A 1094 -75.37 -72.99 41.62
N GLU A 1095 -75.08 -72.94 40.31
CA GLU A 1095 -75.96 -72.50 39.20
C GLU A 1095 -76.36 -71.01 38.98
N GLN A 1096 -76.17 -70.60 37.70
CA GLN A 1096 -77.14 -69.89 36.81
C GLN A 1096 -77.42 -68.37 37.01
N LEU A 1097 -77.94 -67.58 36.05
CA LEU A 1097 -78.39 -67.69 34.62
C LEU A 1097 -77.79 -66.48 33.83
N TYR A 1098 -77.48 -66.52 32.51
CA TYR A 1098 -78.30 -66.12 31.32
C TYR A 1098 -79.15 -64.82 31.43
N PRO A 1099 -79.50 -64.10 30.34
CA PRO A 1099 -79.03 -64.11 28.93
C PRO A 1099 -78.51 -62.69 28.51
N ASP A 1100 -78.71 -61.97 27.37
CA ASP A 1100 -79.31 -62.14 26.01
C ASP A 1100 -78.71 -61.06 25.03
N PRO A 1101 -78.94 -61.10 23.68
CA PRO A 1101 -78.35 -60.16 22.69
C PRO A 1101 -79.34 -59.19 21.96
N THR A 1102 -78.84 -58.50 20.91
CA THR A 1102 -79.51 -57.69 19.83
C THR A 1102 -79.76 -56.16 20.02
N ASP A 1103 -79.17 -55.35 19.10
CA ASP A 1103 -79.66 -54.15 18.35
C ASP A 1103 -80.39 -52.94 19.03
N PRO A 1104 -80.46 -51.71 18.40
CA PRO A 1104 -79.57 -51.04 17.42
C PRO A 1104 -79.43 -49.46 17.50
N ILE A 1105 -78.46 -48.87 16.77
CA ILE A 1105 -78.47 -47.51 16.09
C ILE A 1105 -78.23 -46.15 16.88
N ILE A 1106 -77.58 -45.17 16.19
CA ILE A 1106 -77.27 -43.70 16.45
C ILE A 1106 -76.25 -43.28 17.57
N PRO A 1107 -75.51 -42.13 17.48
CA PRO A 1107 -74.59 -41.61 16.43
C PRO A 1107 -73.14 -41.26 16.93
N ASP A 1108 -72.23 -40.96 15.98
CA ASP A 1108 -70.98 -40.16 16.13
C ASP A 1108 -69.86 -40.76 17.04
N PRO A 1109 -68.55 -40.40 16.90
CA PRO A 1109 -67.89 -39.63 15.85
C PRO A 1109 -66.75 -40.36 15.08
N THR A 1110 -66.39 -39.79 13.93
CA THR A 1110 -65.11 -39.75 13.18
C THR A 1110 -63.98 -40.81 13.34
N GLU A 1111 -63.35 -41.13 12.19
CA GLU A 1111 -62.02 -41.75 11.95
C GLU A 1111 -61.82 -43.28 12.04
N THR A 1112 -61.88 -43.96 10.87
CA THR A 1112 -61.24 -45.27 10.61
C THR A 1112 -60.92 -45.48 9.11
N ASN A 1113 -59.69 -45.92 8.79
CA ASN A 1113 -59.20 -46.89 7.77
C ASN A 1113 -59.87 -47.06 6.37
N PRO A 1114 -59.19 -47.59 5.31
CA PRO A 1114 -58.31 -48.77 5.36
C PRO A 1114 -57.04 -48.76 4.47
N GLU A 1115 -56.33 -49.90 4.44
CA GLU A 1115 -55.23 -50.22 3.52
C GLU A 1115 -55.71 -50.47 2.08
N THR A 1116 -54.97 -50.01 1.06
CA THR A 1116 -54.21 -50.86 0.09
C THR A 1116 -53.80 -50.09 -1.18
N ASP A 1117 -52.65 -50.51 -1.74
CA ASP A 1117 -52.26 -50.50 -3.16
C ASP A 1117 -52.03 -49.21 -3.99
N GLN A 1118 -51.07 -49.38 -4.91
CA GLN A 1118 -50.88 -48.78 -6.25
C GLN A 1118 -50.31 -47.36 -6.43
N GLU A 1119 -49.15 -47.37 -7.12
CA GLU A 1119 -48.75 -46.55 -8.28
C GLU A 1119 -48.69 -45.01 -8.23
N GLN A 1120 -47.47 -44.52 -8.51
CA GLN A 1120 -47.18 -43.30 -9.31
C GLN A 1120 -47.61 -41.96 -8.66
N GLU A 1121 -47.27 -40.76 -9.15
CA GLU A 1121 -46.38 -40.37 -10.26
C GLU A 1121 -45.45 -39.20 -9.84
N GLY A 1122 -45.14 -38.26 -10.74
CA GLY A 1122 -44.26 -37.11 -10.45
C GLY A 1122 -44.91 -35.98 -9.62
N GLY A 1123 -44.10 -34.98 -9.24
CA GLY A 1123 -44.59 -33.73 -8.62
C GLY A 1123 -45.38 -32.83 -9.59
N PRO A 1124 -45.89 -31.66 -9.15
CA PRO A 1124 -44.99 -30.59 -8.69
C PRO A 1124 -45.56 -29.69 -7.56
N LYS A 1125 -45.01 -28.46 -7.45
CA LYS A 1125 -45.27 -27.38 -6.47
C LYS A 1125 -46.74 -27.02 -6.22
N GLN A 1126 -47.04 -26.55 -5.00
CA GLN A 1126 -48.06 -25.54 -4.72
C GLN A 1126 -47.67 -24.67 -3.50
N GLU A 1127 -48.37 -23.55 -3.27
CA GLU A 1127 -47.99 -22.48 -2.34
C GLU A 1127 -49.12 -22.10 -1.34
N GLY A 1128 -48.72 -21.61 -0.16
CA GLY A 1128 -49.26 -20.39 0.48
C GLY A 1128 -50.58 -20.46 1.26
N ASP A 1129 -50.57 -19.88 2.48
CA ASP A 1129 -51.78 -19.37 3.15
C ASP A 1129 -51.45 -18.29 4.23
N LYS A 1130 -52.43 -17.43 4.51
CA LYS A 1130 -52.68 -16.52 5.66
C LYS A 1130 -52.11 -15.08 5.71
N ASP A 1131 -53.04 -14.19 6.05
CA ASP A 1131 -52.98 -12.72 6.17
C ASP A 1131 -52.47 -12.19 7.54
N GLU A 1132 -52.06 -10.92 7.59
CA GLU A 1132 -52.84 -9.87 8.29
C GLU A 1132 -52.37 -8.41 8.02
N THR A 1133 -53.07 -7.72 7.09
CA THR A 1133 -53.44 -6.29 7.18
C THR A 1133 -52.35 -5.17 7.03
N ILE A 1134 -52.61 -3.96 6.49
CA ILE A 1134 -53.76 -3.42 5.75
C ILE A 1134 -53.34 -2.20 4.87
N LYS A 1135 -54.11 -1.97 3.77
CA LYS A 1135 -54.15 -0.75 2.90
C LYS A 1135 -52.97 -0.49 1.94
N GLU A 1136 -53.12 0.15 0.77
CA GLU A 1136 -54.25 0.39 -0.19
C GLU A 1136 -53.66 1.04 -1.50
N GLN A 1137 -54.33 1.31 -2.64
CA GLN A 1137 -55.72 1.21 -3.10
C GLN A 1137 -55.80 1.02 -4.65
N GLN A 1138 -56.36 -0.10 -5.14
CA GLN A 1138 -57.04 -0.25 -6.46
C GLN A 1138 -56.19 -0.12 -7.77
N LYS A 1139 -56.56 -0.65 -8.96
CA LYS A 1139 -57.75 -1.42 -9.44
C LYS A 1139 -57.46 -2.21 -10.75
N THR A 1140 -58.04 -3.42 -10.88
CA THR A 1140 -58.75 -4.04 -12.05
C THR A 1140 -58.34 -3.77 -13.53
N THR A 1141 -58.40 -4.69 -14.53
CA THR A 1141 -58.88 -6.09 -14.64
C THR A 1141 -58.61 -6.71 -16.04
N ASN A 1142 -58.54 -8.05 -16.12
CA ASN A 1142 -59.11 -8.96 -17.14
C ASN A 1142 -58.62 -9.04 -18.63
N PHE A 1143 -58.32 -10.30 -19.00
CA PHE A 1143 -58.84 -11.09 -20.14
C PHE A 1143 -58.18 -11.08 -21.55
N ILE A 1144 -57.71 -12.29 -21.93
CA ILE A 1144 -57.97 -13.04 -23.18
C ILE A 1144 -57.14 -12.75 -24.48
N LYS A 1145 -56.43 -13.82 -24.90
CA LYS A 1145 -56.08 -14.32 -26.27
C LYS A 1145 -55.28 -13.48 -27.28
N LYS A 1146 -54.43 -14.24 -28.02
CA LYS A 1146 -54.05 -14.13 -29.46
C LYS A 1146 -53.22 -12.90 -29.87
N GLN A 1147 -51.99 -13.06 -30.39
CA GLN A 1147 -51.56 -13.65 -31.68
C GLN A 1147 -51.15 -12.54 -32.68
N GLU A 1148 -50.23 -12.88 -33.58
CA GLU A 1148 -49.76 -12.15 -34.78
C GLU A 1148 -48.86 -10.89 -34.58
N GLU A 1149 -47.67 -10.99 -35.19
CA GLU A 1149 -47.07 -10.05 -36.17
C GLU A 1149 -46.90 -8.54 -35.89
N ILE A 1150 -45.63 -8.09 -36.05
CA ILE A 1150 -45.17 -6.91 -36.84
C ILE A 1150 -45.49 -5.51 -36.24
N ASP A 1151 -44.62 -4.50 -36.29
CA ASP A 1151 -43.25 -4.36 -36.88
C ASP A 1151 -42.12 -4.41 -35.83
#